data_AF-A0A1W1YS85-F1
#
_entry.id   AF-A0A1W1YS85-F1
#
_cell.length_a   1.000
_cell.length_b   1.000
_cell.length_c   1.000
_cell.angle_alpha   90.00
_cell.angle_beta   90.00
_cell.angle_gamma   90.00
#
_symmetry.space_group_name_H-M   'P 1'
#
loop_
_entity.id
_entity.type
_entity.pdbx_description
1 polymer ?
#
loop_
_entity_poly.entity_id
_entity_poly.type
_entity_poly.pdbx_seq_one_letter_code
_entity_poly.pdbx_strand_id
1 'polypeptide(L)'
;MKSLVVYSSKTGNTKKVAQAVFDTLPEPKEIHPMENAPRVDGFDFLALGFWVDKGTADLKAQKFFKKIKGKQIGLFGTLGAYPDSDHAGESMKKTKALLAGNEILGTFMCQGKVDPSLIEWMAKQFKDDPHHSMTPERKARLREAEKHPDNADLINAQNAFTQMLEKLPKLALLLCFALTLTLFSTGFSGKTSIANAAGSDSDDEMIIMDNTLITATRTENNVKDVPVSTEIITAKEISNMAGATAQDVLTYAVGVNFYENMLRSAPSIRGFEGKHTLILIDGRRMAGPLGKFNELDRITSDNIQRIEIIRGPMSTLYGSEAMGGVINIITKTPRKPSGSVGFKYSVYNDNSDVDSTEATFNIAGAGENMGRLGFFLSGSVIKNTPLKNDENEYLSSDKELYSINSKLTWKFSDVLSSDITFDFSNDDVENEYFSTYMRSSSNCYDQMGTSVGLAYDTKELQANARAYFSTWEKDYESRYAQDYTGRGKFHPKGELKDFSNDERETTVVEASASKVLMESHRITLGGDWRKELFHSARNSTGDNPFTLTREGITIKGSDYEPSAYSLFLQDEWFIGNKLLIIPGVRYDKPDDFDNELSPKIGITWFVHPQFRVKANYGHSYATPATGQLYKDWYGMGGKYHIIGNPDLEPETSNSYEIALEGEMGRLGGRMAFFHNDVDDLIDTVKIGKEAETGATISNYTNIDEAEIKGSEVEFNVKLHNNLTFEAGYAYLDAIDKKTDERLEQRPKNKVTAKLFYTNEDYNFDVNIWGEYVSDFLQDKKDYNFTICNLNIKKRFLNGVEVYAGVDNIFDEMEKDLHDRVLGAKYYTGINYKF
;
A
#
# COMPACT_ATOMS: atom_id res chain seq x y z
N MET A 1 -3.40 -37.95 13.85
CA MET A 1 -4.46 -37.93 12.83
C MET A 1 -4.07 -38.91 11.74
N LYS A 2 -4.83 -39.99 11.56
CA LYS A 2 -4.58 -41.01 10.53
C LYS A 2 -5.41 -40.71 9.28
N SER A 3 -4.76 -40.56 8.13
CA SER A 3 -5.44 -40.14 6.88
C SER A 3 -5.55 -41.28 5.87
N LEU A 4 -6.64 -41.31 5.10
CA LEU A 4 -6.84 -42.30 4.03
C LEU A 4 -7.21 -41.62 2.72
N VAL A 5 -6.42 -41.84 1.67
CA VAL A 5 -6.76 -41.50 0.29
C VAL A 5 -7.38 -42.71 -0.39
N VAL A 6 -8.62 -42.58 -0.87
CA VAL A 6 -9.30 -43.63 -1.62
C VAL A 6 -9.81 -43.10 -2.95
N TYR A 7 -9.46 -43.75 -4.06
CA TYR A 7 -9.83 -43.25 -5.39
C TYR A 7 -10.42 -44.33 -6.31
N SER A 8 -11.29 -43.91 -7.22
CA SER A 8 -11.69 -44.66 -8.42
C SER A 8 -11.14 -43.96 -9.65
N SER A 9 -10.51 -44.71 -10.57
CA SER A 9 -9.96 -44.14 -11.80
C SER A 9 -10.19 -45.06 -12.99
N LYS A 10 -10.61 -44.50 -14.13
CA LYS A 10 -10.80 -45.24 -15.39
C LYS A 10 -9.60 -45.12 -16.33
N THR A 11 -9.09 -43.90 -16.53
CA THR A 11 -7.98 -43.59 -17.44
C THR A 11 -6.65 -43.31 -16.73
N GLY A 12 -6.61 -43.39 -15.39
CA GLY A 12 -5.42 -43.10 -14.58
C GLY A 12 -5.32 -41.66 -14.07
N ASN A 13 -6.17 -40.75 -14.56
CA ASN A 13 -6.15 -39.32 -14.18
C ASN A 13 -6.38 -39.13 -12.67
N THR A 14 -7.48 -39.67 -12.16
CA THR A 14 -7.82 -39.59 -10.73
C THR A 14 -6.75 -40.24 -9.85
N LYS A 15 -6.04 -41.25 -10.35
CA LYS A 15 -4.91 -41.86 -9.63
C LYS A 15 -3.73 -40.89 -9.50
N LYS A 16 -3.42 -40.11 -10.53
CA LYS A 16 -2.37 -39.07 -10.48
C LYS A 16 -2.70 -38.00 -9.44
N VAL A 17 -3.94 -37.50 -9.46
CA VAL A 17 -4.43 -36.52 -8.46
C VAL A 17 -4.40 -37.12 -7.06
N ALA A 18 -4.82 -38.38 -6.90
CA ALA A 18 -4.78 -39.08 -5.62
C ALA A 18 -3.35 -39.18 -5.05
N GLN A 19 -2.35 -39.41 -5.90
CA GLN A 19 -0.96 -39.45 -5.47
C GLN A 19 -0.47 -38.06 -5.01
N ALA A 20 -0.76 -37.01 -5.78
CA ALA A 20 -0.40 -35.66 -5.40
C ALA A 20 -1.04 -35.24 -4.07
N VAL A 21 -2.33 -35.56 -3.87
CA VAL A 21 -3.02 -35.38 -2.61
C VAL A 21 -2.40 -36.22 -1.49
N PHE A 22 -2.05 -37.48 -1.73
CA PHE A 22 -1.40 -38.32 -0.74
C PHE A 22 -0.09 -37.72 -0.26
N ASP A 23 0.71 -37.13 -1.14
CA ASP A 23 2.00 -36.56 -0.82
C ASP A 23 1.90 -35.39 0.18
N THR A 24 0.77 -34.66 0.24
CA THR A 24 0.55 -33.54 1.18
C THR A 24 0.00 -33.93 2.54
N LEU A 25 -0.59 -35.13 2.68
CA LEU A 25 -1.19 -35.53 3.95
C LEU A 25 -0.10 -35.84 5.00
N PRO A 26 -0.35 -35.59 6.30
CA PRO A 26 0.57 -35.95 7.36
C PRO A 26 0.56 -37.45 7.64
N GLU A 27 1.69 -37.98 8.10
CA GLU A 27 1.78 -39.36 8.58
C GLU A 27 1.06 -39.53 9.95
N PRO A 28 0.44 -40.69 10.24
CA PRO A 28 0.31 -41.87 9.37
C PRO A 28 -0.76 -41.70 8.27
N LYS A 29 -0.41 -42.01 7.02
CA LYS A 29 -1.32 -41.97 5.86
C LYS A 29 -1.30 -43.24 5.02
N GLU A 30 -2.44 -43.56 4.40
CA GLU A 30 -2.58 -44.69 3.48
C GLU A 30 -3.27 -44.26 2.17
N ILE A 31 -2.92 -44.89 1.04
CA ILE A 31 -3.57 -44.68 -0.26
C ILE A 31 -3.97 -46.01 -0.88
N HIS A 32 -5.24 -46.14 -1.28
CA HIS A 32 -5.77 -47.37 -1.88
C HIS A 32 -6.77 -47.08 -3.02
N PRO A 33 -6.78 -47.88 -4.10
CA PRO A 33 -7.95 -47.94 -4.97
C PRO A 33 -9.19 -48.36 -4.18
N MET A 34 -10.37 -47.82 -4.51
CA MET A 34 -11.63 -48.11 -3.78
C MET A 34 -11.98 -49.61 -3.67
N GLU A 35 -11.50 -50.44 -4.59
CA GLU A 35 -11.73 -51.89 -4.58
C GLU A 35 -10.99 -52.60 -3.45
N ASN A 36 -9.87 -52.03 -3.01
CA ASN A 36 -8.97 -52.59 -2.00
C ASN A 36 -8.91 -51.73 -0.73
N ALA A 37 -9.83 -50.78 -0.59
CA ALA A 37 -9.81 -49.82 0.51
C ALA A 37 -10.09 -50.52 1.86
N PRO A 38 -9.32 -50.22 2.92
CA PRO A 38 -9.57 -50.75 4.26
C PRO A 38 -10.86 -50.17 4.86
N ARG A 39 -11.28 -50.71 6.02
CA ARG A 39 -12.38 -50.10 6.79
C ARG A 39 -11.98 -48.68 7.23
N VAL A 40 -12.88 -47.72 7.02
CA VAL A 40 -12.63 -46.30 7.26
C VAL A 40 -12.70 -45.89 8.73
N ASP A 41 -13.14 -46.79 9.62
CA ASP A 41 -13.42 -46.49 11.04
C ASP A 41 -12.19 -45.92 11.76
N GLY A 42 -10.99 -46.47 11.49
CA GLY A 42 -9.73 -46.06 12.11
C GLY A 42 -9.02 -44.86 11.47
N PHE A 43 -9.69 -44.14 10.56
CA PHE A 43 -9.15 -42.95 9.90
C PHE A 43 -9.94 -41.70 10.29
N ASP A 44 -9.22 -40.62 10.56
CA ASP A 44 -9.76 -39.34 11.02
C ASP A 44 -10.17 -38.46 9.83
N PHE A 45 -9.39 -38.50 8.75
CA PHE A 45 -9.62 -37.74 7.52
C PHE A 45 -9.61 -38.66 6.29
N LEU A 46 -10.59 -38.47 5.40
CA LEU A 46 -10.73 -39.22 4.17
C LEU A 46 -10.60 -38.30 2.95
N ALA A 47 -9.61 -38.55 2.09
CA ALA A 47 -9.51 -37.93 0.78
C ALA A 47 -10.12 -38.86 -0.28
N LEU A 48 -11.27 -38.48 -0.84
CA LEU A 48 -12.09 -39.33 -1.70
C LEU A 48 -12.03 -38.89 -3.16
N GLY A 49 -11.50 -39.75 -4.04
CA GLY A 49 -11.30 -39.49 -5.46
C GLY A 49 -12.31 -40.19 -6.37
N PHE A 50 -12.89 -39.48 -7.33
CA PHE A 50 -13.80 -40.06 -8.32
C PHE A 50 -13.57 -39.50 -9.73
N TRP A 51 -14.16 -40.15 -10.74
CA TRP A 51 -14.31 -39.55 -12.07
C TRP A 51 -15.78 -39.37 -12.40
N VAL A 52 -16.10 -38.34 -13.18
CA VAL A 52 -17.50 -38.02 -13.51
C VAL A 52 -18.03 -38.99 -14.55
N ASP A 53 -19.07 -39.74 -14.18
CA ASP A 53 -19.86 -40.59 -15.07
C ASP A 53 -21.33 -40.16 -15.04
N LYS A 54 -21.91 -39.88 -16.21
CA LYS A 54 -23.31 -39.44 -16.37
C LYS A 54 -23.72 -38.29 -15.43
N GLY A 55 -22.81 -37.33 -15.22
CA GLY A 55 -23.06 -36.12 -14.43
C GLY A 55 -23.08 -36.33 -12.92
N THR A 56 -22.40 -37.36 -12.41
CA THR A 56 -22.15 -37.60 -10.98
C THR A 56 -20.91 -38.49 -10.82
N ALA A 57 -20.52 -38.87 -9.61
CA ALA A 57 -19.41 -39.80 -9.38
C ALA A 57 -19.66 -41.17 -10.02
N ASP A 58 -18.59 -41.85 -10.45
CA ASP A 58 -18.67 -43.18 -11.03
C ASP A 58 -19.26 -44.22 -10.07
N LEU A 59 -19.83 -45.30 -10.63
CA LEU A 59 -20.57 -46.31 -9.85
C LEU A 59 -19.77 -46.93 -8.69
N LYS A 60 -18.43 -47.03 -8.78
CA LYS A 60 -17.62 -47.56 -7.69
C LYS A 60 -17.58 -46.55 -6.53
N ALA A 61 -17.33 -45.28 -6.84
CA ALA A 61 -17.39 -44.18 -5.88
C ALA A 61 -18.77 -44.06 -5.23
N GLN A 62 -19.86 -44.14 -6.00
CA GLN A 62 -21.22 -44.08 -5.42
C GLN A 62 -21.49 -45.18 -4.40
N LYS A 63 -21.04 -46.43 -4.67
CA LYS A 63 -21.21 -47.56 -3.74
C LYS A 63 -20.35 -47.41 -2.49
N PHE A 64 -19.18 -46.79 -2.60
CA PHE A 64 -18.28 -46.54 -1.48
C PHE A 64 -18.79 -45.39 -0.59
N PHE A 65 -19.12 -44.24 -1.20
CA PHE A 65 -19.55 -43.02 -0.51
C PHE A 65 -20.79 -43.23 0.37
N LYS A 66 -21.77 -44.01 -0.12
CA LYS A 66 -23.01 -44.31 0.62
C LYS A 66 -22.78 -45.05 1.95
N LYS A 67 -21.61 -45.68 2.14
CA LYS A 67 -21.27 -46.45 3.35
C LYS A 67 -20.55 -45.62 4.41
N ILE A 68 -20.14 -44.39 4.09
CA ILE A 68 -19.35 -43.53 4.98
C ILE A 68 -20.30 -42.56 5.71
N LYS A 69 -20.16 -42.47 7.04
CA LYS A 69 -20.92 -41.53 7.89
C LYS A 69 -20.01 -41.00 9.00
N GLY A 70 -20.23 -39.77 9.42
CA GLY A 70 -19.53 -39.15 10.56
C GLY A 70 -18.03 -38.94 10.35
N LYS A 71 -17.58 -38.79 9.10
CA LYS A 71 -16.17 -38.57 8.77
C LYS A 71 -15.92 -37.16 8.22
N GLN A 72 -14.68 -36.71 8.34
CA GLN A 72 -14.18 -35.50 7.70
C GLN A 72 -13.65 -35.84 6.32
N ILE A 73 -14.15 -35.15 5.29
CA ILE A 73 -13.94 -35.54 3.89
C ILE A 73 -13.37 -34.39 3.07
N GLY A 74 -12.24 -34.63 2.40
CA GLY A 74 -11.82 -33.88 1.24
C GLY A 74 -12.19 -34.64 -0.03
N LEU A 75 -12.86 -34.01 -0.99
CA LEU A 75 -13.37 -34.70 -2.18
C LEU A 75 -12.65 -34.19 -3.43
N PHE A 76 -12.17 -35.08 -4.30
CA PHE A 76 -11.55 -34.69 -5.56
C PHE A 76 -12.09 -35.45 -6.77
N GLY A 77 -12.18 -34.76 -7.91
CA GLY A 77 -12.79 -35.29 -9.12
C GLY A 77 -11.97 -35.04 -10.38
N THR A 78 -12.12 -35.91 -11.38
CA THR A 78 -11.65 -35.66 -12.76
C THR A 78 -12.79 -35.78 -13.76
N LEU A 79 -12.87 -34.88 -14.75
CA LEU A 79 -13.93 -34.89 -15.76
C LEU A 79 -13.44 -34.48 -17.16
N GLY A 80 -14.23 -34.82 -18.19
CA GLY A 80 -13.94 -34.47 -19.60
C GLY A 80 -14.40 -33.07 -20.04
N ALA A 81 -14.72 -32.19 -19.09
CA ALA A 81 -15.24 -30.84 -19.27
C ALA A 81 -14.41 -29.86 -18.43
N TYR A 82 -14.46 -28.56 -18.71
CA TYR A 82 -13.78 -27.56 -17.90
C TYR A 82 -14.27 -27.60 -16.43
N PRO A 83 -13.37 -27.49 -15.45
CA PRO A 83 -13.70 -27.67 -14.03
C PRO A 83 -14.62 -26.56 -13.47
N ASP A 84 -14.71 -25.41 -14.14
CA ASP A 84 -15.54 -24.25 -13.85
C ASP A 84 -16.89 -24.24 -14.60
N SER A 85 -17.16 -25.26 -15.43
CA SER A 85 -18.43 -25.35 -16.18
C SER A 85 -19.64 -25.72 -15.31
N ASP A 86 -20.85 -25.35 -15.75
CA ASP A 86 -22.11 -25.76 -15.10
C ASP A 86 -22.23 -27.28 -14.91
N HIS A 87 -21.75 -28.05 -15.89
CA HIS A 87 -21.73 -29.52 -15.82
C HIS A 87 -20.83 -30.02 -14.69
N ALA A 88 -19.70 -29.35 -14.46
CA ALA A 88 -18.78 -29.60 -13.37
C ALA A 88 -19.46 -29.32 -12.02
N GLY A 89 -20.05 -28.13 -11.87
CA GLY A 89 -20.76 -27.72 -10.65
C GLY A 89 -21.90 -28.68 -10.29
N GLU A 90 -22.76 -29.02 -11.25
CA GLU A 90 -23.87 -29.96 -11.06
C GLU A 90 -23.41 -31.38 -10.73
N SER A 91 -22.31 -31.84 -11.36
CA SER A 91 -21.73 -33.16 -11.06
C SER A 91 -21.17 -33.23 -9.64
N MET A 92 -20.50 -32.17 -9.20
CA MET A 92 -19.97 -32.07 -7.84
C MET A 92 -21.10 -32.01 -6.81
N LYS A 93 -22.15 -31.22 -7.06
CA LYS A 93 -23.34 -31.11 -6.21
C LYS A 93 -24.04 -32.46 -6.02
N LYS A 94 -24.28 -33.20 -7.11
CA LYS A 94 -24.86 -34.56 -7.06
C LYS A 94 -23.97 -35.55 -6.31
N THR A 95 -22.65 -35.39 -6.42
CA THR A 95 -21.69 -36.24 -5.72
C THR A 95 -21.68 -35.96 -4.21
N LYS A 96 -21.67 -34.69 -3.79
CA LYS A 96 -21.74 -34.29 -2.38
C LYS A 96 -22.99 -34.87 -1.70
N ALA A 97 -24.13 -34.92 -2.39
CA ALA A 97 -25.36 -35.50 -1.86
C ALA A 97 -25.22 -37.00 -1.46
N LEU A 98 -24.31 -37.75 -2.08
CA LEU A 98 -24.04 -39.15 -1.73
C LEU A 98 -23.32 -39.32 -0.38
N LEU A 99 -22.69 -38.25 0.09
CA LEU A 99 -21.91 -38.19 1.34
C LEU A 99 -22.68 -37.49 2.47
N ALA A 100 -24.01 -37.31 2.34
CA ALA A 100 -24.84 -36.73 3.39
C ALA A 100 -24.61 -37.41 4.75
N GLY A 101 -24.42 -36.62 5.81
CA GLY A 101 -24.04 -37.12 7.14
C GLY A 101 -22.53 -37.26 7.37
N ASN A 102 -21.72 -36.66 6.52
CA ASN A 102 -20.29 -36.40 6.72
C ASN A 102 -20.05 -34.89 6.63
N GLU A 103 -18.91 -34.44 7.14
CA GLU A 103 -18.48 -33.05 7.01
C GLU A 103 -17.48 -32.95 5.85
N ILE A 104 -17.83 -32.16 4.83
CA ILE A 104 -17.01 -31.98 3.63
C ILE A 104 -16.21 -30.69 3.79
N LEU A 105 -14.91 -30.83 4.00
CA LEU A 105 -14.01 -29.70 4.29
C LEU A 105 -13.67 -28.88 3.04
N GLY A 106 -13.71 -29.51 1.87
CA GLY A 106 -13.49 -28.85 0.59
C GLY A 106 -13.58 -29.82 -0.58
N THR A 107 -13.50 -29.25 -1.78
CA THR A 107 -13.54 -30.01 -3.03
C THR A 107 -12.51 -29.53 -4.04
N PHE A 108 -11.92 -30.44 -4.80
CA PHE A 108 -11.04 -30.14 -5.92
C PHE A 108 -11.55 -30.84 -7.18
N MET A 109 -11.40 -30.21 -8.35
CA MET A 109 -11.75 -30.85 -9.61
C MET A 109 -10.89 -30.32 -10.74
N CYS A 110 -10.41 -31.21 -11.61
CA CYS A 110 -9.63 -30.84 -12.79
C CYS A 110 -10.08 -31.62 -14.03
N GLN A 111 -9.65 -31.16 -15.20
CA GLN A 111 -9.85 -31.90 -16.43
C GLN A 111 -9.09 -33.23 -16.43
N GLY A 112 -9.54 -34.16 -17.26
CA GLY A 112 -8.79 -35.36 -17.54
C GLY A 112 -9.23 -36.07 -18.81
N LYS A 113 -8.27 -36.77 -19.42
CA LYS A 113 -8.49 -37.70 -20.54
C LYS A 113 -9.72 -38.58 -20.35
N VAL A 114 -10.64 -38.50 -21.31
CA VAL A 114 -11.83 -39.34 -21.40
C VAL A 114 -11.49 -40.67 -22.07
N ASP A 115 -12.11 -41.75 -21.59
CA ASP A 115 -11.92 -43.09 -22.14
C ASP A 115 -12.37 -43.16 -23.62
N PRO A 116 -11.52 -43.63 -24.56
CA PRO A 116 -11.87 -43.70 -25.98
C PRO A 116 -13.15 -44.48 -26.29
N SER A 117 -13.40 -45.59 -25.58
CA SER A 117 -14.62 -46.39 -25.78
C SER A 117 -15.89 -45.63 -25.35
N LEU A 118 -15.76 -44.72 -24.38
CA LEU A 118 -16.86 -43.84 -23.96
C LEU A 118 -17.12 -42.75 -25.00
N ILE A 119 -16.08 -42.21 -25.63
CA ILE A 119 -16.19 -41.24 -26.73
C ILE A 119 -16.91 -41.87 -27.93
N GLU A 120 -16.51 -43.09 -28.33
CA GLU A 120 -17.16 -43.84 -29.42
C GLU A 120 -18.63 -44.14 -29.11
N TRP A 121 -18.92 -44.58 -27.88
CA TRP A 121 -20.29 -44.84 -27.45
C TRP A 121 -21.15 -43.58 -27.47
N MET A 122 -20.63 -42.45 -26.97
CA MET A 122 -21.35 -41.16 -26.98
C MET A 122 -21.61 -40.68 -28.41
N ALA A 123 -20.63 -40.79 -29.30
CA ALA A 123 -20.78 -40.43 -30.71
C ALA A 123 -21.87 -41.25 -31.42
N LYS A 124 -22.11 -42.49 -30.96
CA LYS A 124 -23.15 -43.38 -31.50
C LYS A 124 -24.54 -43.11 -30.90
N GLN A 125 -24.62 -42.85 -29.59
CA GLN A 125 -25.90 -42.73 -28.87
C GLN A 125 -26.53 -41.33 -28.93
N PHE A 126 -25.70 -40.28 -29.05
CA PHE A 126 -26.15 -38.89 -28.99
C PHE A 126 -25.95 -38.14 -30.32
N LYS A 127 -26.00 -38.88 -31.44
CA LYS A 127 -25.72 -38.34 -32.77
C LYS A 127 -26.60 -37.13 -33.12
N ASP A 128 -27.85 -37.14 -32.64
CA ASP A 128 -28.88 -36.13 -32.95
C ASP A 128 -29.24 -35.25 -31.73
N ASP A 129 -28.45 -35.30 -30.64
CA ASP A 129 -28.68 -34.51 -29.42
C ASP A 129 -27.91 -33.17 -29.50
N PRO A 130 -28.57 -32.00 -29.42
CA PRO A 130 -27.91 -30.69 -29.52
C PRO A 130 -26.86 -30.42 -28.43
N HIS A 131 -26.97 -31.07 -27.26
CA HIS A 131 -26.11 -30.89 -26.10
C HIS A 131 -25.05 -32.01 -25.96
N HIS A 132 -25.31 -33.18 -26.52
CA HIS A 132 -24.47 -34.38 -26.36
C HIS A 132 -23.78 -34.86 -27.65
N SER A 133 -24.13 -34.27 -28.80
CA SER A 133 -23.48 -34.56 -30.09
C SER A 133 -22.01 -34.14 -30.14
N MET A 134 -21.26 -34.81 -31.02
CA MET A 134 -19.81 -34.65 -31.11
C MET A 134 -19.41 -33.48 -32.03
N THR A 135 -19.79 -32.27 -31.63
CA THR A 135 -19.49 -31.02 -32.35
C THR A 135 -17.97 -30.74 -32.41
N PRO A 136 -17.49 -29.89 -33.34
CA PRO A 136 -16.09 -29.48 -33.40
C PRO A 136 -15.56 -28.95 -32.05
N GLU A 137 -16.36 -28.16 -31.33
CA GLU A 137 -16.03 -27.58 -30.02
C GLU A 137 -15.87 -28.68 -28.97
N ARG A 138 -16.77 -29.67 -28.95
CA ARG A 138 -16.67 -30.80 -28.02
C ARG A 138 -15.45 -31.66 -28.29
N LYS A 139 -15.08 -31.86 -29.57
CA LYS A 139 -13.84 -32.56 -29.96
C LYS A 139 -12.60 -31.78 -29.53
N ALA A 140 -12.57 -30.46 -29.70
CA ALA A 140 -11.48 -29.61 -29.24
C ALA A 140 -11.30 -29.68 -27.72
N ARG A 141 -12.40 -29.59 -26.97
CA ARG A 141 -12.39 -29.74 -25.51
C ARG A 141 -11.89 -31.11 -25.05
N LEU A 142 -12.26 -32.18 -25.75
CA LEU A 142 -11.75 -33.53 -25.45
C LEU A 142 -10.24 -33.65 -25.69
N ARG A 143 -9.71 -33.03 -26.75
CA ARG A 143 -8.26 -32.94 -27.00
C ARG A 143 -7.54 -32.13 -25.94
N GLU A 144 -8.16 -31.05 -25.44
CA GLU A 144 -7.57 -30.28 -24.35
C GLU A 144 -7.54 -31.09 -23.06
N ALA A 145 -8.67 -31.73 -22.70
CA ALA A 145 -8.76 -32.58 -21.51
C ALA A 145 -7.74 -33.74 -21.51
N GLU A 146 -7.27 -34.21 -22.67
CA GLU A 146 -6.21 -35.23 -22.78
C GLU A 146 -4.85 -34.79 -22.22
N LYS A 147 -4.59 -33.48 -22.15
CA LYS A 147 -3.36 -32.91 -21.58
C LYS A 147 -3.39 -32.88 -20.05
N HIS A 148 -4.57 -33.01 -19.45
CA HIS A 148 -4.80 -32.93 -18.00
C HIS A 148 -4.98 -34.33 -17.37
N PRO A 149 -4.68 -34.53 -16.06
CA PRO A 149 -4.06 -33.55 -15.16
C PRO A 149 -2.59 -33.30 -15.49
N ASP A 150 -2.21 -32.02 -15.53
CA ASP A 150 -0.83 -31.55 -15.69
C ASP A 150 -0.21 -31.17 -14.33
N ASN A 151 1.02 -30.63 -14.31
CA ASN A 151 1.69 -30.26 -13.06
C ASN A 151 0.96 -29.15 -12.29
N ALA A 152 0.31 -28.22 -12.98
CA ALA A 152 -0.44 -27.14 -12.34
C ALA A 152 -1.70 -27.70 -11.65
N ASP A 153 -2.41 -28.63 -12.30
CA ASP A 153 -3.55 -29.33 -11.67
C ASP A 153 -3.14 -30.08 -10.40
N LEU A 154 -1.96 -30.72 -10.42
CA LEU A 154 -1.46 -31.47 -9.26
C LEU A 154 -1.09 -30.53 -8.11
N ILE A 155 -0.40 -29.41 -8.38
CA ILE A 155 -0.09 -28.39 -7.35
C ILE A 155 -1.38 -27.78 -6.79
N ASN A 156 -2.37 -27.50 -7.64
CA ASN A 156 -3.66 -26.99 -7.19
C ASN A 156 -4.41 -28.00 -6.32
N ALA A 157 -4.33 -29.30 -6.64
CA ALA A 157 -4.87 -30.36 -5.79
C ALA A 157 -4.16 -30.41 -4.42
N GLN A 158 -2.83 -30.28 -4.42
CA GLN A 158 -2.02 -30.24 -3.20
C GLN A 158 -2.38 -29.06 -2.30
N ASN A 159 -2.49 -27.87 -2.87
CA ASN A 159 -2.90 -26.66 -2.16
C ASN A 159 -4.32 -26.78 -1.61
N ALA A 160 -5.26 -27.26 -2.43
CA ALA A 160 -6.64 -27.45 -1.99
C ALA A 160 -6.73 -28.43 -0.80
N PHE A 161 -5.99 -29.53 -0.83
CA PHE A 161 -6.00 -30.49 0.29
C PHE A 161 -5.24 -29.99 1.53
N THR A 162 -4.21 -29.17 1.35
CA THR A 162 -3.53 -28.49 2.46
C THR A 162 -4.51 -27.58 3.20
N GLN A 163 -5.27 -26.76 2.47
CA GLN A 163 -6.33 -25.90 3.03
C GLN A 163 -7.46 -26.72 3.69
N MET A 164 -7.83 -27.87 3.13
CA MET A 164 -8.82 -28.76 3.76
C MET A 164 -8.34 -29.31 5.11
N LEU A 165 -7.05 -29.67 5.21
CA LEU A 165 -6.47 -30.18 6.45
C LEU A 165 -6.39 -29.12 7.54
N GLU A 166 -6.29 -27.84 7.18
CA GLU A 166 -6.31 -26.73 8.14
C GLU A 166 -7.68 -26.57 8.83
N LYS A 167 -8.76 -27.01 8.18
CA LYS A 167 -10.12 -26.99 8.74
C LYS A 167 -10.38 -28.10 9.75
N LEU A 168 -9.49 -29.09 9.87
CA LEU A 168 -9.68 -30.17 10.84
C LEU A 168 -9.54 -29.64 12.27
N PRO A 169 -10.47 -29.98 13.18
CA PRO A 169 -10.39 -29.53 14.57
C PRO A 169 -9.13 -30.10 15.24
N LYS A 170 -8.14 -29.24 15.51
CA LYS A 170 -6.91 -29.63 16.22
C LYS A 170 -7.20 -29.75 17.72
N LEU A 171 -7.40 -30.98 18.17
CA LEU A 171 -7.50 -31.30 19.60
C LEU A 171 -6.10 -31.14 20.24
N ALA A 172 -5.99 -30.21 21.19
CA ALA A 172 -4.93 -30.05 22.18
C ALA A 172 -3.60 -29.40 21.75
N LEU A 173 -3.52 -28.06 21.83
CA LEU A 173 -2.35 -27.33 22.35
C LEU A 173 -2.71 -25.87 22.70
N LEU A 174 -3.34 -25.65 23.85
CA LEU A 174 -3.78 -24.31 24.27
C LEU A 174 -3.48 -24.00 25.74
N LEU A 175 -2.32 -24.44 26.23
CA LEU A 175 -1.96 -24.24 27.64
C LEU A 175 -0.48 -23.97 27.91
N CYS A 176 0.28 -23.39 26.96
CA CYS A 176 1.69 -23.07 27.18
C CYS A 176 2.13 -21.63 26.87
N PHE A 177 1.22 -20.67 26.64
CA PHE A 177 1.60 -19.27 26.39
C PHE A 177 0.83 -18.28 27.26
N ALA A 178 0.88 -18.52 28.58
CA ALA A 178 0.59 -17.52 29.61
C ALA A 178 1.76 -17.45 30.63
N LEU A 179 2.99 -17.67 30.17
CA LEU A 179 4.16 -17.81 31.05
C LEU A 179 5.45 -17.27 30.41
N THR A 180 5.44 -16.00 30.00
CA THR A 180 6.64 -15.16 29.85
C THR A 180 6.43 -13.69 30.24
N LEU A 181 5.37 -13.36 31.01
CA LEU A 181 5.34 -12.11 31.77
C LEU A 181 5.24 -12.42 33.27
N THR A 182 6.31 -12.05 33.98
CA THR A 182 6.53 -11.95 35.43
C THR A 182 6.70 -13.22 36.28
N LEU A 183 7.96 -13.44 36.69
CA LEU A 183 8.33 -13.99 38.00
C LEU A 183 7.51 -13.32 39.12
N PHE A 184 6.62 -14.07 39.80
CA PHE A 184 6.54 -14.21 41.27
C PHE A 184 5.40 -15.19 41.69
N SER A 185 5.83 -16.34 42.23
CA SER A 185 5.17 -17.25 43.19
C SER A 185 3.77 -17.87 42.96
N THR A 186 3.83 -19.19 42.72
CA THR A 186 3.02 -20.30 43.30
C THR A 186 1.53 -20.47 42.96
N GLY A 187 1.21 -21.58 42.27
CA GLY A 187 0.14 -22.51 42.69
C GLY A 187 -1.03 -22.75 41.72
N PHE A 188 -1.05 -23.95 41.12
CA PHE A 188 -2.22 -24.74 40.68
C PHE A 188 -3.09 -24.30 39.45
N SER A 189 -2.88 -25.05 38.35
CA SER A 189 -3.86 -25.82 37.53
C SER A 189 -5.26 -25.25 37.23
N GLY A 190 -5.54 -25.00 35.94
CA GLY A 190 -6.90 -24.93 35.38
C GLY A 190 -6.89 -24.72 33.85
N LYS A 191 -7.66 -25.53 33.10
CA LYS A 191 -7.73 -25.59 31.63
C LYS A 191 -8.87 -24.72 31.06
N THR A 192 -8.69 -24.04 29.91
CA THR A 192 -9.57 -24.13 28.68
C THR A 192 -9.18 -23.19 27.50
N SER A 193 -9.06 -23.80 26.32
CA SER A 193 -9.62 -23.50 24.96
C SER A 193 -9.77 -22.07 24.39
N ILE A 194 -9.19 -21.86 23.19
CA ILE A 194 -9.66 -20.94 22.13
C ILE A 194 -9.53 -21.62 20.76
N ALA A 195 -10.63 -21.72 20.04
CA ALA A 195 -10.72 -22.16 18.65
C ALA A 195 -10.19 -21.08 17.69
N ASN A 196 -9.75 -21.44 16.48
CA ASN A 196 -10.03 -20.65 15.28
C ASN A 196 -9.94 -21.44 13.98
N ALA A 197 -10.83 -21.05 13.07
CA ALA A 197 -11.14 -21.58 11.76
C ALA A 197 -10.63 -20.63 10.66
N ALA A 198 -10.42 -21.15 9.45
CA ALA A 198 -10.43 -20.38 8.20
C ALA A 198 -10.89 -21.25 7.00
N GLY A 199 -11.59 -20.61 6.05
CA GLY A 199 -11.66 -21.03 4.66
C GLY A 199 -13.06 -21.08 4.02
N SER A 200 -13.53 -19.92 3.52
CA SER A 200 -14.38 -19.81 2.32
C SER A 200 -14.03 -18.51 1.58
N ASP A 201 -13.82 -18.59 0.26
CA ASP A 201 -13.62 -17.43 -0.62
C ASP A 201 -14.78 -16.42 -0.51
N SER A 202 -14.46 -15.19 -0.11
CA SER A 202 -15.22 -13.99 -0.37
C SER A 202 -14.25 -12.81 -0.42
N ASP A 203 -14.47 -11.89 -1.35
CA ASP A 203 -13.79 -10.60 -1.43
C ASP A 203 -13.60 -9.97 -0.02
N ASP A 204 -12.41 -9.40 0.21
CA ASP A 204 -12.01 -8.61 1.39
C ASP A 204 -11.93 -9.33 2.76
N GLU A 205 -10.93 -10.22 2.93
CA GLU A 205 -10.50 -10.68 4.26
C GLU A 205 -9.36 -9.81 4.85
N MET A 206 -9.68 -9.11 5.94
CA MET A 206 -8.76 -8.32 6.76
C MET A 206 -7.97 -9.26 7.70
N ILE A 207 -6.96 -9.97 7.17
CA ILE A 207 -5.80 -10.44 7.95
C ILE A 207 -4.58 -9.85 7.26
N ILE A 208 -4.05 -8.79 7.87
CA ILE A 208 -2.76 -8.21 7.50
C ILE A 208 -1.75 -9.37 7.56
N MET A 209 -1.06 -9.61 6.44
CA MET A 209 0.07 -10.54 6.21
C MET A 209 -0.20 -11.87 5.48
N ASP A 210 -1.43 -12.36 5.30
CA ASP A 210 -1.65 -13.56 4.48
C ASP A 210 -1.91 -13.22 3.00
N ASN A 211 -0.98 -13.62 2.12
CA ASN A 211 -1.11 -13.62 0.65
C ASN A 211 -1.27 -12.27 -0.07
N THR A 212 -0.82 -11.16 0.53
CA THR A 212 -0.78 -9.89 -0.20
C THR A 212 0.53 -9.77 -0.97
N LEU A 213 0.43 -9.58 -2.29
CA LEU A 213 1.57 -9.31 -3.16
C LEU A 213 1.97 -7.83 -3.07
N ILE A 214 3.26 -7.58 -2.88
CA ILE A 214 3.85 -6.24 -2.88
C ILE A 214 4.93 -6.12 -3.93
N THR A 215 5.24 -4.88 -4.30
CA THR A 215 6.28 -4.54 -5.28
C THR A 215 7.58 -4.06 -4.64
N ALA A 216 7.76 -4.30 -3.34
CA ALA A 216 8.88 -3.77 -2.55
C ALA A 216 10.28 -4.16 -3.06
N THR A 217 10.40 -5.28 -3.78
CA THR A 217 11.64 -5.79 -4.38
C THR A 217 11.73 -5.52 -5.89
N ARG A 218 10.83 -4.70 -6.46
CA ARG A 218 10.54 -4.60 -7.91
C ARG A 218 10.00 -5.90 -8.53
N THR A 219 9.71 -6.91 -7.71
CA THR A 219 9.06 -8.17 -8.08
C THR A 219 7.85 -8.38 -7.17
N GLU A 220 6.83 -9.09 -7.66
CA GLU A 220 5.67 -9.45 -6.85
C GLU A 220 6.07 -10.53 -5.84
N ASN A 221 6.10 -10.16 -4.56
CA ASN A 221 6.39 -11.08 -3.46
C ASN A 221 5.32 -10.98 -2.37
N ASN A 222 5.17 -12.06 -1.60
CA ASN A 222 4.34 -12.02 -0.40
C ASN A 222 5.03 -11.14 0.66
N VAL A 223 4.28 -10.26 1.32
CA VAL A 223 4.79 -9.39 2.40
C VAL A 223 5.57 -10.18 3.46
N LYS A 224 5.10 -11.39 3.78
CA LYS A 224 5.73 -12.23 4.80
C LYS A 224 7.13 -12.72 4.40
N ASP A 225 7.40 -12.82 3.10
CA ASP A 225 8.65 -13.39 2.61
C ASP A 225 9.75 -12.32 2.55
N VAL A 226 9.39 -11.10 2.12
CA VAL A 226 10.35 -10.00 1.94
C VAL A 226 10.92 -9.55 3.30
N PRO A 227 12.25 -9.40 3.44
CA PRO A 227 12.87 -9.05 4.71
C PRO A 227 12.56 -7.61 5.14
N VAL A 228 12.17 -6.73 4.22
CA VAL A 228 11.88 -5.31 4.51
C VAL A 228 10.55 -5.16 5.27
N SER A 229 10.59 -4.36 6.33
CA SER A 229 9.41 -3.94 7.10
C SER A 229 8.38 -3.20 6.22
N THR A 230 7.26 -3.85 5.91
CA THR A 230 6.23 -3.33 5.01
C THR A 230 4.86 -3.33 5.68
N GLU A 231 4.15 -2.20 5.65
CA GLU A 231 2.72 -2.09 5.98
C GLU A 231 1.91 -1.95 4.68
N ILE A 232 0.73 -2.56 4.63
CA ILE A 232 -0.21 -2.38 3.54
C ILE A 232 -1.51 -1.87 4.13
N ILE A 233 -1.99 -0.76 3.58
CA ILE A 233 -3.34 -0.27 3.84
C ILE A 233 -4.21 -0.68 2.66
N THR A 234 -5.16 -1.57 2.91
CA THR A 234 -6.04 -2.19 1.91
C THR A 234 -7.20 -1.28 1.52
N ALA A 235 -7.82 -1.52 0.36
CA ALA A 235 -9.05 -0.82 -0.06
C ALA A 235 -10.17 -0.89 0.98
N LYS A 236 -10.27 -1.99 1.74
CA LYS A 236 -11.28 -2.15 2.80
C LYS A 236 -11.01 -1.20 3.96
N GLU A 237 -9.76 -1.12 4.43
CA GLU A 237 -9.35 -0.19 5.49
C GLU A 237 -9.56 1.26 5.05
N ILE A 238 -9.15 1.60 3.84
CA ILE A 238 -9.35 2.92 3.23
C ILE A 238 -10.84 3.29 3.24
N SER A 239 -11.70 2.39 2.75
CA SER A 239 -13.15 2.60 2.75
C SER A 239 -13.74 2.68 4.16
N ASN A 240 -13.13 2.04 5.15
CA ASN A 240 -13.58 2.06 6.54
C ASN A 240 -13.16 3.31 7.30
N MET A 241 -12.09 4.00 6.90
CA MET A 241 -11.67 5.25 7.54
C MET A 241 -12.51 6.45 7.07
N ALA A 242 -13.19 6.36 5.92
CA ALA A 242 -13.90 7.49 5.30
C ALA A 242 -13.00 8.73 5.09
N GLY A 243 -11.68 8.51 4.99
CA GLY A 243 -10.69 9.53 4.62
C GLY A 243 -10.91 9.95 3.17
N ALA A 244 -10.85 11.25 2.91
CA ALA A 244 -11.05 11.83 1.58
C ALA A 244 -9.80 11.58 0.70
N THR A 245 -8.63 11.64 1.33
CA THR A 245 -7.35 11.70 0.63
C THR A 245 -6.36 10.61 1.07
N ALA A 246 -5.29 10.40 0.31
CA ALA A 246 -4.20 9.51 0.69
C ALA A 246 -3.50 9.98 1.99
N GLN A 247 -3.43 11.29 2.23
CA GLN A 247 -2.90 11.84 3.48
C GLN A 247 -3.74 11.41 4.69
N ASP A 248 -5.08 11.54 4.61
CA ASP A 248 -5.99 11.14 5.71
C ASP A 248 -5.79 9.67 6.11
N VAL A 249 -5.59 8.81 5.12
CA VAL A 249 -5.34 7.37 5.31
C VAL A 249 -3.98 7.13 5.96
N LEU A 250 -2.94 7.85 5.51
CA LEU A 250 -1.56 7.67 5.95
C LEU A 250 -1.28 8.20 7.36
N THR A 251 -2.02 9.21 7.82
CA THR A 251 -1.85 9.82 9.16
C THR A 251 -1.87 8.77 10.29
N TYR A 252 -2.67 7.71 10.11
CA TYR A 252 -2.87 6.65 11.10
C TYR A 252 -2.05 5.38 10.84
N ALA A 253 -1.11 5.41 9.90
CA ALA A 253 -0.11 4.36 9.74
C ALA A 253 0.94 4.43 10.88
N VAL A 254 1.48 3.28 11.27
CA VAL A 254 2.42 3.21 12.40
C VAL A 254 3.79 3.76 11.97
N GLY A 255 4.39 4.65 12.77
CA GLY A 255 5.71 5.22 12.45
C GLY A 255 5.72 6.19 11.26
N VAL A 256 4.54 6.58 10.76
CA VAL A 256 4.35 7.68 9.80
C VAL A 256 3.84 8.90 10.55
N ASN A 257 4.49 10.04 10.35
CA ASN A 257 4.00 11.34 10.81
C ASN A 257 4.01 12.31 9.64
N PHE A 258 3.15 13.32 9.65
CA PHE A 258 3.21 14.37 8.66
C PHE A 258 3.98 15.56 9.21
N TYR A 259 4.91 16.09 8.42
CA TYR A 259 5.42 17.43 8.62
C TYR A 259 4.47 18.39 7.89
N GLU A 260 3.82 19.29 8.61
CA GLU A 260 3.00 20.35 8.02
C GLU A 260 3.75 21.67 8.14
N ASN A 261 3.86 22.40 7.04
CA ASN A 261 4.41 23.75 7.04
C ASN A 261 3.72 24.58 5.95
N MET A 262 3.03 25.65 6.37
CA MET A 262 2.30 26.54 5.46
C MET A 262 1.51 25.75 4.41
N LEU A 263 0.78 24.72 4.88
CA LEU A 263 -0.21 23.93 4.14
C LEU A 263 0.36 22.95 3.12
N ARG A 264 1.65 22.72 3.23
CA ARG A 264 2.33 21.63 2.55
C ARG A 264 2.59 20.55 3.58
N SER A 265 2.12 19.35 3.29
CA SER A 265 2.39 18.19 4.11
C SER A 265 3.47 17.34 3.45
N ALA A 266 4.24 16.62 4.25
CA ALA A 266 5.10 15.57 3.74
C ALA A 266 5.18 14.42 4.75
N PRO A 267 5.07 13.16 4.32
CA PRO A 267 5.17 12.02 5.21
C PRO A 267 6.62 11.83 5.64
N SER A 268 6.85 11.85 6.93
CA SER A 268 8.08 11.42 7.60
C SER A 268 7.91 9.97 8.05
N ILE A 269 8.94 9.16 7.81
CA ILE A 269 9.00 7.76 8.25
C ILE A 269 10.20 7.62 9.18
N ARG A 270 9.97 7.09 10.39
CA ARG A 270 11.04 6.81 11.37
C ARG A 270 11.99 7.98 11.64
N GLY A 271 11.47 9.21 11.68
CA GLY A 271 12.27 10.41 11.96
C GLY A 271 13.03 10.99 10.77
N PHE A 272 13.02 10.34 9.60
CA PHE A 272 13.46 10.96 8.36
C PHE A 272 12.43 11.99 7.88
N GLU A 273 12.89 13.15 7.42
CA GLU A 273 12.03 14.22 6.88
C GLU A 273 11.34 13.83 5.58
N GLY A 274 10.33 14.62 5.18
CA GLY A 274 9.56 14.38 3.95
C GLY A 274 10.40 14.20 2.69
N LYS A 275 11.53 14.93 2.57
CA LYS A 275 12.48 14.84 1.45
C LYS A 275 13.18 13.47 1.32
N HIS A 276 13.10 12.63 2.34
CA HIS A 276 13.71 11.30 2.42
C HIS A 276 12.69 10.16 2.26
N THR A 277 11.42 10.48 2.01
CA THR A 277 10.36 9.51 1.73
C THR A 277 9.94 9.61 0.27
N LEU A 278 10.17 8.56 -0.50
CA LEU A 278 9.78 8.53 -1.90
C LEU A 278 8.30 8.18 -2.05
N ILE A 279 7.55 9.01 -2.78
CA ILE A 279 6.15 8.74 -3.09
C ILE A 279 5.99 8.29 -4.54
N LEU A 280 5.29 7.17 -4.71
CA LEU A 280 5.00 6.57 -6.00
C LEU A 280 3.49 6.42 -6.21
N ILE A 281 3.04 6.61 -7.46
CA ILE A 281 1.70 6.24 -7.92
C ILE A 281 1.86 5.20 -9.02
N ASP A 282 1.38 3.98 -8.77
CA ASP A 282 1.61 2.81 -9.62
C ASP A 282 3.11 2.63 -9.97
N GLY A 283 3.97 2.92 -8.98
CA GLY A 283 5.41 2.91 -9.08
C GLY A 283 6.07 4.04 -9.90
N ARG A 284 5.32 5.04 -10.40
CA ARG A 284 5.87 6.28 -10.99
C ARG A 284 6.13 7.31 -9.89
N ARG A 285 7.24 8.04 -9.96
CA ARG A 285 7.54 9.12 -9.01
C ARG A 285 6.51 10.24 -9.14
N MET A 286 5.99 10.70 -8.01
CA MET A 286 5.14 11.89 -8.01
C MET A 286 6.01 13.13 -8.26
N ALA A 287 5.67 13.91 -9.28
CA ALA A 287 6.24 15.25 -9.43
C ALA A 287 5.61 16.18 -8.39
N GLY A 288 6.46 16.88 -7.64
CA GLY A 288 6.04 17.79 -6.58
C GLY A 288 6.84 19.09 -6.59
N PRO A 289 6.46 20.06 -5.73
CA PRO A 289 7.10 21.35 -5.57
C PRO A 289 8.61 21.26 -5.32
N LEU A 290 9.33 22.36 -5.63
CA LEU A 290 10.80 22.53 -5.53
C LEU A 290 11.43 22.19 -4.16
N GLY A 291 10.63 22.04 -3.11
CA GLY A 291 11.05 21.72 -1.74
C GLY A 291 10.82 20.28 -1.29
N LYS A 292 10.42 19.36 -2.19
CA LYS A 292 10.09 17.95 -1.88
C LYS A 292 8.99 17.80 -0.80
N PHE A 293 8.02 18.71 -0.81
CA PHE A 293 6.74 18.50 -0.13
C PHE A 293 5.82 17.69 -1.03
N ASN A 294 5.02 16.81 -0.43
CA ASN A 294 4.21 15.88 -1.21
C ASN A 294 2.74 16.13 -0.89
N GLU A 295 2.04 16.73 -1.84
CA GLU A 295 0.63 17.12 -1.75
C GLU A 295 -0.27 15.88 -1.90
N LEU A 296 -0.13 14.94 -0.94
CA LEU A 296 -0.87 13.68 -0.86
C LEU A 296 -2.38 13.89 -0.66
N ASP A 297 -2.76 15.08 -0.22
CA ASP A 297 -4.14 15.56 -0.20
C ASP A 297 -4.74 15.73 -1.61
N ARG A 298 -3.93 15.68 -2.68
CA ARG A 298 -4.37 15.70 -4.09
C ARG A 298 -4.83 14.33 -4.60
N ILE A 299 -4.47 13.25 -3.91
CA ILE A 299 -4.89 11.89 -4.28
C ILE A 299 -6.11 11.51 -3.47
N THR A 300 -7.24 11.31 -4.14
CA THR A 300 -8.45 10.82 -3.48
C THR A 300 -8.40 9.34 -3.17
N SER A 301 -8.96 8.98 -2.02
CA SER A 301 -8.90 7.61 -1.50
C SER A 301 -9.76 6.61 -2.29
N ASP A 302 -10.80 7.10 -2.96
CA ASP A 302 -11.77 6.29 -3.72
C ASP A 302 -11.12 5.52 -4.88
N ASN A 303 -10.03 6.01 -5.47
CA ASN A 303 -9.33 5.37 -6.58
C ASN A 303 -8.25 4.37 -6.12
N ILE A 304 -7.91 4.36 -4.82
CA ILE A 304 -6.80 3.60 -4.26
C ILE A 304 -7.23 2.15 -4.01
N GLN A 305 -6.48 1.21 -4.58
CA GLN A 305 -6.64 -0.21 -4.28
C GLN A 305 -5.90 -0.60 -3.00
N ARG A 306 -4.70 -0.07 -2.82
CA ARG A 306 -3.91 -0.20 -1.60
C ARG A 306 -2.80 0.84 -1.56
N ILE A 307 -2.28 1.09 -0.38
CA ILE A 307 -1.05 1.86 -0.14
C ILE A 307 -0.01 0.90 0.43
N GLU A 308 1.15 0.80 -0.20
CA GLU A 308 2.30 0.04 0.28
C GLU A 308 3.28 1.00 0.97
N ILE A 309 3.53 0.81 2.28
CA ILE A 309 4.47 1.61 3.06
C ILE A 309 5.69 0.73 3.37
N ILE A 310 6.77 0.96 2.64
CA ILE A 310 8.01 0.19 2.72
C ILE A 310 9.02 1.02 3.51
N ARG A 311 9.42 0.55 4.70
CA ARG A 311 10.26 1.32 5.63
C ARG A 311 11.74 0.97 5.46
N GLY A 312 12.59 1.95 5.74
CA GLY A 312 14.04 1.77 5.76
C GLY A 312 14.72 2.06 4.41
N PRO A 313 15.99 1.64 4.26
CA PRO A 313 16.86 2.07 3.17
C PRO A 313 16.46 1.43 1.83
N MET A 314 15.80 2.20 0.98
CA MET A 314 15.27 1.72 -0.30
C MET A 314 15.99 2.32 -1.52
N SER A 315 17.06 3.10 -1.31
CA SER A 315 17.86 3.67 -2.40
C SER A 315 18.41 2.62 -3.37
N THR A 316 18.74 1.41 -2.94
CA THR A 316 19.19 0.35 -3.87
C THR A 316 18.19 0.03 -4.98
N LEU A 317 16.89 0.17 -4.76
CA LEU A 317 15.86 -0.14 -5.77
C LEU A 317 15.21 1.09 -6.39
N TYR A 318 15.31 2.24 -5.73
CA TYR A 318 14.59 3.44 -6.13
C TYR A 318 15.49 4.66 -6.35
N GLY A 319 16.73 4.65 -5.87
CA GLY A 319 17.70 5.76 -5.99
C GLY A 319 17.51 6.84 -4.93
N SER A 320 17.94 8.06 -5.25
CA SER A 320 17.79 9.25 -4.40
C SER A 320 16.34 9.44 -3.91
N GLU A 321 16.19 9.91 -2.66
CA GLU A 321 14.93 10.21 -1.92
C GLU A 321 14.25 9.04 -1.18
N ALA A 322 14.85 7.84 -1.19
CA ALA A 322 14.28 6.64 -0.56
C ALA A 322 15.05 6.20 0.71
N MET A 323 15.62 7.15 1.46
CA MET A 323 16.40 6.86 2.68
C MET A 323 15.51 6.39 3.84
N GLY A 324 14.40 7.08 4.09
CA GLY A 324 13.45 6.72 5.15
C GLY A 324 12.47 5.63 4.72
N GLY A 325 12.15 5.58 3.42
CA GLY A 325 11.30 4.55 2.85
C GLY A 325 10.62 4.98 1.55
N VAL A 326 9.66 4.16 1.13
CA VAL A 326 8.84 4.36 -0.07
C VAL A 326 7.37 4.18 0.30
N ILE A 327 6.53 5.12 -0.14
CA ILE A 327 5.07 5.01 -0.10
C ILE A 327 4.60 4.84 -1.54
N ASN A 328 4.06 3.66 -1.88
CA ASN A 328 3.57 3.36 -3.22
C ASN A 328 2.05 3.20 -3.21
N ILE A 329 1.35 4.13 -3.85
CA ILE A 329 -0.10 4.16 -3.98
C ILE A 329 -0.46 3.38 -5.24
N ILE A 330 -1.15 2.25 -5.06
CA ILE A 330 -1.57 1.39 -6.17
C ILE A 330 -3.04 1.68 -6.47
N THR A 331 -3.32 2.09 -7.70
CA THR A 331 -4.67 2.43 -8.14
C THR A 331 -5.47 1.20 -8.56
N LYS A 332 -6.80 1.27 -8.45
CA LYS A 332 -7.70 0.18 -8.83
C LYS A 332 -7.58 -0.17 -10.32
N THR A 333 -7.36 -1.44 -10.63
CA THR A 333 -7.43 -1.97 -11.99
C THR A 333 -8.80 -2.60 -12.25
N PRO A 334 -9.59 -2.11 -13.23
CA PRO A 334 -10.93 -2.61 -13.46
C PRO A 334 -10.95 -4.03 -14.00
N ARG A 335 -11.87 -4.84 -13.47
CA ARG A 335 -12.13 -6.23 -13.92
C ARG A 335 -13.50 -6.41 -14.57
N LYS A 336 -14.43 -5.51 -14.25
CA LYS A 336 -15.81 -5.46 -14.75
C LYS A 336 -16.20 -3.98 -14.91
N PRO A 337 -17.26 -3.67 -15.68
CA PRO A 337 -17.80 -2.32 -15.68
C PRO A 337 -18.29 -1.97 -14.28
N SER A 338 -17.95 -0.77 -13.81
CA SER A 338 -18.36 -0.25 -12.51
C SER A 338 -18.27 1.27 -12.51
N GLY A 339 -19.09 1.93 -11.72
CA GLY A 339 -18.88 3.33 -11.39
C GLY A 339 -19.31 3.66 -9.98
N SER A 340 -18.86 4.80 -9.49
CA SER A 340 -19.45 5.40 -8.31
C SER A 340 -19.42 6.92 -8.34
N VAL A 341 -20.33 7.53 -7.58
CA VAL A 341 -20.36 8.97 -7.35
C VAL A 341 -20.51 9.21 -5.85
N GLY A 342 -19.58 9.96 -5.27
CA GLY A 342 -19.53 10.30 -3.86
C GLY A 342 -19.79 11.78 -3.64
N PHE A 343 -20.43 12.11 -2.52
CA PHE A 343 -20.52 13.46 -1.98
C PHE A 343 -20.33 13.42 -0.46
N LYS A 344 -19.49 14.30 0.07
CA LYS A 344 -19.21 14.44 1.50
C LYS A 344 -19.28 15.91 1.88
N TYR A 345 -19.87 16.18 3.04
CA TYR A 345 -19.91 17.49 3.67
C TYR A 345 -19.40 17.37 5.10
N SER A 346 -18.50 18.26 5.48
CA SER A 346 -17.88 18.30 6.80
C SER A 346 -17.94 19.70 7.39
N VAL A 347 -18.05 19.83 8.71
CA VAL A 347 -18.06 21.09 9.46
C VAL A 347 -17.27 20.97 10.75
N TYR A 348 -16.65 22.05 11.20
CA TYR A 348 -15.94 22.07 12.48
C TYR A 348 -16.83 22.57 13.63
N ASN A 349 -16.64 22.01 14.83
CA ASN A 349 -17.48 22.23 16.01
C ASN A 349 -17.63 23.70 16.38
N ASP A 350 -16.51 24.40 16.49
CA ASP A 350 -16.46 25.77 17.02
C ASP A 350 -16.70 26.86 15.98
N ASN A 351 -16.91 26.48 14.71
CA ASN A 351 -17.14 27.44 13.64
C ASN A 351 -17.93 26.82 12.49
N SER A 352 -19.26 26.92 12.51
CA SER A 352 -20.14 26.36 11.46
C SER A 352 -19.95 26.99 10.08
N ASP A 353 -19.27 28.15 10.02
CA ASP A 353 -18.87 28.80 8.76
C ASP A 353 -17.62 28.15 8.15
N VAL A 354 -17.01 27.18 8.86
CA VAL A 354 -15.87 26.40 8.38
C VAL A 354 -16.32 24.99 8.05
N ASP A 355 -16.35 24.74 6.75
CA ASP A 355 -16.82 23.54 6.12
C ASP A 355 -15.87 23.02 5.04
N SER A 356 -16.10 21.76 4.68
CA SER A 356 -15.41 21.09 3.59
C SER A 356 -16.43 20.31 2.78
N THR A 357 -16.44 20.53 1.47
CA THR A 357 -17.27 19.80 0.52
C THR A 357 -16.39 19.01 -0.42
N GLU A 358 -16.69 17.74 -0.58
CA GLU A 358 -16.01 16.85 -1.50
C GLU A 358 -17.02 16.16 -2.42
N ALA A 359 -16.74 16.17 -3.72
CA ALA A 359 -17.49 15.42 -4.72
C ALA A 359 -16.52 14.54 -5.50
N THR A 360 -16.80 13.24 -5.60
CA THR A 360 -15.97 12.28 -6.33
C THR A 360 -16.79 11.56 -7.38
N PHE A 361 -16.15 11.17 -8.47
CA PHE A 361 -16.71 10.18 -9.38
C PHE A 361 -15.62 9.22 -9.84
N ASN A 362 -16.02 7.98 -10.11
CA ASN A 362 -15.22 7.05 -10.88
C ASN A 362 -16.10 6.29 -11.86
N ILE A 363 -15.51 5.95 -12.99
CA ILE A 363 -16.08 5.04 -13.97
C ILE A 363 -14.96 4.16 -14.50
N ALA A 364 -15.25 2.89 -14.60
CA ALA A 364 -14.32 1.91 -15.08
C ALA A 364 -15.03 0.93 -16.01
N GLY A 365 -14.34 0.54 -17.07
CA GLY A 365 -14.82 -0.45 -18.03
C GLY A 365 -13.76 -1.51 -18.25
N ALA A 366 -14.13 -2.76 -18.06
CA ALA A 366 -13.33 -3.93 -18.41
C ALA A 366 -14.27 -5.13 -18.59
N GLY A 367 -13.88 -6.13 -19.37
CA GLY A 367 -14.65 -7.38 -19.52
C GLY A 367 -14.69 -7.91 -20.95
N GLU A 368 -15.34 -9.07 -21.14
CA GLU A 368 -15.35 -9.81 -22.41
C GLU A 368 -15.82 -8.98 -23.61
N ASN A 369 -16.83 -8.11 -23.41
CA ASN A 369 -17.36 -7.23 -24.45
C ASN A 369 -16.41 -6.11 -24.87
N MET A 370 -15.40 -5.80 -24.04
CA MET A 370 -14.32 -4.83 -24.34
C MET A 370 -13.04 -5.52 -24.84
N GLY A 371 -13.06 -6.86 -24.95
CA GLY A 371 -11.94 -7.66 -25.40
C GLY A 371 -10.71 -7.51 -24.49
N ARG A 372 -9.63 -6.98 -25.05
CA ARG A 372 -8.32 -6.81 -24.40
C ARG A 372 -8.07 -5.41 -23.86
N LEU A 373 -9.08 -4.54 -23.90
CA LEU A 373 -9.02 -3.16 -23.43
C LEU A 373 -9.73 -3.03 -22.09
N GLY A 374 -9.15 -2.23 -21.20
CA GLY A 374 -9.79 -1.74 -19.99
C GLY A 374 -9.49 -0.26 -19.80
N PHE A 375 -10.42 0.49 -19.23
CA PHE A 375 -10.20 1.88 -18.89
C PHE A 375 -10.71 2.19 -17.48
N PHE A 376 -10.08 3.17 -16.87
CA PHE A 376 -10.48 3.78 -15.61
C PHE A 376 -10.40 5.30 -15.76
N LEU A 377 -11.41 6.00 -15.27
CA LEU A 377 -11.46 7.44 -15.17
C LEU A 377 -12.04 7.78 -13.79
N SER A 378 -11.36 8.67 -13.08
CA SER A 378 -11.84 9.22 -11.82
C SER A 378 -11.61 10.72 -11.79
N GLY A 379 -12.41 11.42 -11.00
CA GLY A 379 -12.15 12.81 -10.70
C GLY A 379 -12.74 13.22 -9.37
N SER A 380 -12.23 14.32 -8.83
CA SER A 380 -12.70 14.89 -7.58
C SER A 380 -12.69 16.41 -7.61
N VAL A 381 -13.55 16.98 -6.77
CA VAL A 381 -13.55 18.38 -6.40
C VAL A 381 -13.60 18.45 -4.88
N ILE A 382 -12.63 19.11 -4.27
CA ILE A 382 -12.57 19.37 -2.83
C ILE A 382 -12.56 20.89 -2.65
N LYS A 383 -13.47 21.39 -1.82
CA LYS A 383 -13.54 22.80 -1.43
C LYS A 383 -13.50 22.88 0.08
N ASN A 384 -12.56 23.65 0.63
CA ASN A 384 -12.40 23.85 2.06
C ASN A 384 -12.47 25.34 2.34
N THR A 385 -13.32 25.75 3.27
CA THR A 385 -13.26 27.09 3.83
C THR A 385 -12.22 27.14 4.97
N PRO A 386 -11.55 28.29 5.17
CA PRO A 386 -10.47 28.41 6.11
C PRO A 386 -10.95 28.41 7.56
N LEU A 387 -10.25 27.67 8.42
CA LEU A 387 -10.36 27.73 9.86
C LEU A 387 -9.77 29.01 10.39
N LYS A 388 -10.43 29.61 11.38
CA LYS A 388 -9.95 30.79 12.10
C LYS A 388 -9.96 30.54 13.60
N ASN A 389 -8.95 31.06 14.31
CA ASN A 389 -8.92 31.06 15.77
C ASN A 389 -9.84 32.16 16.35
N ASP A 390 -9.94 32.21 17.68
CA ASP A 390 -10.72 33.23 18.42
C ASP A 390 -10.23 34.67 18.16
N GLU A 391 -8.99 34.84 17.72
CA GLU A 391 -8.39 36.13 17.35
C GLU A 391 -8.63 36.48 15.86
N ASN A 392 -9.46 35.69 15.16
CA ASN A 392 -9.78 35.81 13.74
C ASN A 392 -8.53 35.68 12.82
N GLU A 393 -7.50 34.98 13.30
CA GLU A 393 -6.33 34.58 12.52
C GLU A 393 -6.61 33.26 11.82
N TYR A 394 -6.18 33.15 10.55
CA TYR A 394 -6.40 31.94 9.76
C TYR A 394 -5.46 30.84 10.25
N LEU A 395 -6.06 29.71 10.64
CA LEU A 395 -5.38 28.47 11.01
C LEU A 395 -5.29 27.50 9.82
N SER A 396 -6.16 27.63 8.82
CA SER A 396 -6.09 26.89 7.56
C SER A 396 -6.42 27.76 6.34
N SER A 397 -6.26 27.21 5.13
CA SER A 397 -6.52 27.91 3.88
C SER A 397 -7.96 27.81 3.42
N ASP A 398 -8.36 28.81 2.63
CA ASP A 398 -9.34 28.55 1.57
C ASP A 398 -8.65 27.74 0.47
N LYS A 399 -9.24 26.61 0.08
CA LYS A 399 -8.66 25.71 -0.92
C LYS A 399 -9.72 25.12 -1.82
N GLU A 400 -9.52 25.26 -3.12
CA GLU A 400 -10.25 24.52 -4.14
C GLU A 400 -9.30 23.60 -4.92
N LEU A 401 -9.55 22.29 -4.86
CA LEU A 401 -8.75 21.28 -5.54
C LEU A 401 -9.62 20.50 -6.52
N TYR A 402 -9.14 20.41 -7.75
CA TYR A 402 -9.72 19.62 -8.83
C TYR A 402 -8.71 18.54 -9.22
N SER A 403 -9.16 17.28 -9.35
CA SER A 403 -8.31 16.20 -9.86
C SER A 403 -9.04 15.36 -10.90
N ILE A 404 -8.30 14.89 -11.90
CA ILE A 404 -8.75 13.93 -12.90
C ILE A 404 -7.62 12.92 -13.09
N ASN A 405 -7.92 11.63 -12.92
CA ASN A 405 -6.96 10.55 -13.12
C ASN A 405 -7.56 9.53 -14.07
N SER A 406 -6.77 9.12 -15.06
CA SER A 406 -7.21 8.17 -16.08
C SER A 406 -6.13 7.14 -16.39
N LYS A 407 -6.58 5.91 -16.64
CA LYS A 407 -5.72 4.80 -17.03
C LYS A 407 -6.40 4.00 -18.14
N LEU A 408 -5.68 3.75 -19.22
CA LEU A 408 -6.07 2.85 -20.29
C LEU A 408 -5.11 1.66 -20.28
N THR A 409 -5.66 0.47 -20.06
CA THR A 409 -4.91 -0.79 -20.09
C THR A 409 -5.21 -1.54 -21.39
N TRP A 410 -4.16 -1.92 -22.11
CA TRP A 410 -4.24 -2.81 -23.26
C TRP A 410 -3.46 -4.10 -23.01
N LYS A 411 -4.19 -5.22 -22.89
CA LYS A 411 -3.62 -6.56 -22.77
C LYS A 411 -3.32 -7.15 -24.14
N PHE A 412 -2.12 -6.94 -24.68
CA PHE A 412 -1.72 -7.53 -25.96
C PHE A 412 -1.81 -9.05 -25.97
N SER A 413 -1.57 -9.71 -24.83
CA SER A 413 -1.77 -11.15 -24.59
C SER A 413 -2.00 -11.40 -23.09
N ASP A 414 -2.12 -12.67 -22.67
CA ASP A 414 -2.28 -13.01 -21.24
C ASP A 414 -1.00 -12.77 -20.41
N VAL A 415 0.13 -12.58 -21.11
CA VAL A 415 1.47 -12.39 -20.54
C VAL A 415 2.07 -11.02 -20.86
N LEU A 416 1.42 -10.19 -21.67
CA LEU A 416 1.89 -8.86 -22.07
C LEU A 416 0.77 -7.83 -21.99
N SER A 417 0.98 -6.79 -21.20
CA SER A 417 0.07 -5.64 -21.08
C SER A 417 0.81 -4.31 -21.17
N SER A 418 0.08 -3.27 -21.50
CA SER A 418 0.55 -1.90 -21.42
C SER A 418 -0.49 -0.98 -20.80
N ASP A 419 -0.03 -0.05 -19.99
CA ASP A 419 -0.85 0.99 -19.37
C ASP A 419 -0.43 2.36 -19.90
N ILE A 420 -1.41 3.14 -20.33
CA ILE A 420 -1.28 4.57 -20.59
C ILE A 420 -2.00 5.29 -19.46
N THR A 421 -1.31 6.20 -18.80
CA THR A 421 -1.82 6.97 -17.66
C THR A 421 -1.81 8.45 -17.98
N PHE A 422 -2.86 9.16 -17.58
CA PHE A 422 -2.93 10.61 -17.60
C PHE A 422 -3.53 11.09 -16.29
N ASP A 423 -2.77 11.91 -15.58
CA ASP A 423 -3.14 12.47 -14.28
C ASP A 423 -3.07 13.99 -14.37
N PHE A 424 -4.11 14.67 -13.90
CA PHE A 424 -4.24 16.12 -13.86
C PHE A 424 -4.74 16.56 -12.49
N SER A 425 -4.12 17.60 -11.93
CA SER A 425 -4.59 18.24 -10.71
C SER A 425 -4.40 19.75 -10.78
N ASN A 426 -5.40 20.50 -10.32
CA ASN A 426 -5.34 21.95 -10.15
C ASN A 426 -5.73 22.30 -8.72
N ASP A 427 -4.95 23.09 -8.01
CA ASP A 427 -5.33 23.64 -6.71
C ASP A 427 -5.13 25.15 -6.66
N ASP A 428 -6.20 25.84 -6.29
CA ASP A 428 -6.19 27.25 -5.91
C ASP A 428 -6.26 27.32 -4.39
N VAL A 429 -5.33 28.06 -3.78
CA VAL A 429 -5.24 28.20 -2.34
C VAL A 429 -5.05 29.66 -1.97
N GLU A 430 -5.92 30.18 -1.12
CA GLU A 430 -5.79 31.50 -0.52
C GLU A 430 -5.56 31.41 0.99
N ASN A 431 -4.55 32.17 1.44
CA ASN A 431 -4.12 32.23 2.83
C ASN A 431 -4.00 33.67 3.31
N GLU A 432 -4.73 34.03 4.35
CA GLU A 432 -4.57 35.32 5.01
C GLU A 432 -3.84 35.16 6.34
N TYR A 433 -2.57 35.57 6.39
CA TYR A 433 -1.81 35.56 7.64
C TYR A 433 -2.14 36.81 8.45
N PHE A 434 -2.67 36.62 9.65
CA PHE A 434 -2.72 37.64 10.69
C PHE A 434 -1.81 37.19 11.83
N SER A 435 -0.83 38.01 12.20
CA SER A 435 -0.36 37.98 13.58
C SER A 435 0.08 39.34 14.03
N THR A 436 0.06 39.57 15.34
CA THR A 436 0.57 40.80 15.96
C THR A 436 2.05 41.07 15.64
N TYR A 437 2.79 40.07 15.15
CA TYR A 437 4.19 40.15 14.75
C TYR A 437 4.44 39.96 13.24
N MET A 438 3.48 39.43 12.50
CA MET A 438 3.53 39.17 11.06
C MET A 438 2.85 40.30 10.29
N ARG A 439 3.52 40.79 9.25
CA ARG A 439 2.92 41.76 8.33
C ARG A 439 1.74 41.07 7.62
N SER A 440 0.52 41.57 7.85
CA SER A 440 -0.71 40.99 7.30
C SER A 440 -0.60 40.84 5.78
N SER A 441 -0.62 39.59 5.31
CA SER A 441 -0.43 39.25 3.89
C SER A 441 -1.50 38.24 3.47
N SER A 442 -2.13 38.49 2.32
CA SER A 442 -2.90 37.47 1.59
C SER A 442 -1.94 36.83 0.59
N ASN A 443 -1.81 35.52 0.66
CA ASN A 443 -0.98 34.73 -0.24
C ASN A 443 -1.90 33.81 -1.03
N CYS A 444 -1.87 33.93 -2.36
CA CYS A 444 -2.55 32.99 -3.24
C CYS A 444 -1.53 32.19 -4.05
N TYR A 445 -1.89 30.96 -4.38
CA TYR A 445 -1.20 30.23 -5.43
C TYR A 445 -2.15 29.33 -6.19
N ASP A 446 -1.93 29.27 -7.50
CA ASP A 446 -2.52 28.28 -8.39
C ASP A 446 -1.41 27.28 -8.76
N GLN A 447 -1.67 25.98 -8.62
CA GLN A 447 -0.75 24.96 -9.07
C GLN A 447 -1.41 23.94 -9.97
N MET A 448 -0.73 23.60 -11.06
CA MET A 448 -1.16 22.62 -12.02
C MET A 448 -0.13 21.49 -12.11
N GLY A 449 -0.59 20.24 -12.05
CA GLY A 449 0.24 19.06 -12.27
C GLY A 449 -0.31 18.23 -13.41
N THR A 450 0.55 17.81 -14.35
CA THR A 450 0.19 16.86 -15.41
C THR A 450 1.20 15.74 -15.49
N SER A 451 0.76 14.48 -15.53
CA SER A 451 1.63 13.32 -15.75
C SER A 451 1.11 12.44 -16.88
N VAL A 452 2.00 12.03 -17.80
CA VAL A 452 1.71 11.01 -18.82
C VAL A 452 2.72 9.90 -18.70
N GLY A 453 2.23 8.67 -18.56
CA GLY A 453 3.08 7.49 -18.41
C GLY A 453 2.68 6.35 -19.33
N LEU A 454 3.66 5.63 -19.82
CA LEU A 454 3.53 4.38 -20.56
C LEU A 454 4.27 3.29 -19.80
N ALA A 455 3.58 2.21 -19.44
CA ALA A 455 4.17 1.03 -18.83
C ALA A 455 3.97 -0.20 -19.72
N TYR A 456 4.91 -1.13 -19.63
CA TYR A 456 4.86 -2.45 -20.25
C TYR A 456 5.27 -3.50 -19.24
N ASP A 457 4.46 -4.55 -19.11
CA ASP A 457 4.71 -5.63 -18.16
C ASP A 457 4.63 -6.99 -18.84
N THR A 458 5.59 -7.86 -18.51
CA THR A 458 5.65 -9.24 -19.00
C THR A 458 5.67 -10.24 -17.85
N LYS A 459 4.77 -11.23 -17.89
CA LYS A 459 4.71 -12.27 -16.84
C LYS A 459 5.80 -13.32 -16.99
N GLU A 460 6.20 -13.64 -18.21
CA GLU A 460 7.16 -14.73 -18.49
C GLU A 460 8.60 -14.35 -18.11
N LEU A 461 9.00 -13.10 -18.35
CA LEU A 461 10.31 -12.56 -18.00
C LEU A 461 10.30 -11.72 -16.72
N GLN A 462 9.13 -11.58 -16.06
CA GLN A 462 8.94 -10.67 -14.92
C GLN A 462 9.64 -9.32 -15.18
N ALA A 463 9.43 -8.79 -16.39
CA ALA A 463 10.09 -7.60 -16.86
C ALA A 463 9.09 -6.47 -16.99
N ASN A 464 9.49 -5.29 -16.53
CA ASN A 464 8.73 -4.07 -16.62
C ASN A 464 9.59 -3.00 -17.31
N ALA A 465 8.96 -2.19 -18.15
CA ALA A 465 9.58 -1.00 -18.73
C ALA A 465 8.59 0.16 -18.64
N ARG A 466 9.07 1.33 -18.23
CA ARG A 466 8.23 2.51 -18.06
C ARG A 466 8.94 3.75 -18.58
N ALA A 467 8.16 4.60 -19.23
CA ALA A 467 8.57 5.95 -19.58
C ALA A 467 7.46 6.90 -19.16
N TYR A 468 7.81 7.99 -18.48
CA TYR A 468 6.84 9.01 -18.11
C TYR A 468 7.44 10.40 -18.15
N PHE A 469 6.58 11.35 -18.46
CA PHE A 469 6.84 12.78 -18.43
C PHE A 469 5.84 13.42 -17.47
N SER A 470 6.30 14.35 -16.64
CA SER A 470 5.44 15.06 -15.69
C SER A 470 5.84 16.52 -15.63
N THR A 471 4.84 17.40 -15.60
CA THR A 471 5.00 18.84 -15.35
C THR A 471 4.31 19.22 -14.06
N TRP A 472 4.91 20.18 -13.36
CA TRP A 472 4.30 20.86 -12.24
C TRP A 472 4.58 22.35 -12.39
N GLU A 473 3.55 23.16 -12.33
CA GLU A 473 3.60 24.61 -12.50
C GLU A 473 2.94 25.27 -11.28
N LYS A 474 3.48 26.42 -10.86
CA LYS A 474 2.93 27.22 -9.77
C LYS A 474 3.09 28.71 -10.05
N ASP A 475 1.97 29.43 -10.09
CA ASP A 475 1.94 30.90 -9.99
C ASP A 475 1.62 31.26 -8.54
N TYR A 476 2.47 32.07 -7.93
CA TYR A 476 2.35 32.51 -6.54
C TYR A 476 2.27 34.03 -6.49
N GLU A 477 1.34 34.57 -5.70
CA GLU A 477 1.32 35.97 -5.33
C GLU A 477 1.19 36.17 -3.82
N SER A 478 1.84 37.22 -3.32
CA SER A 478 1.66 37.75 -1.98
C SER A 478 1.22 39.20 -2.10
N ARG A 479 0.12 39.57 -1.44
CA ARG A 479 -0.44 40.93 -1.40
C ARG A 479 -0.64 41.38 0.04
N TYR A 480 -0.66 42.69 0.26
CA TYR A 480 -0.98 43.22 1.59
C TYR A 480 -2.46 42.97 1.92
N ALA A 481 -2.76 42.26 3.01
CA ALA A 481 -4.15 41.95 3.39
C ALA A 481 -4.87 43.12 4.10
N GLN A 482 -4.13 44.15 4.49
CA GLN A 482 -4.63 45.41 5.05
C GLN A 482 -3.71 46.59 4.71
N ASP A 483 -4.20 47.81 4.89
CA ASP A 483 -3.37 49.01 4.77
C ASP A 483 -2.21 48.95 5.77
N TYR A 484 -0.99 49.16 5.28
CA TYR A 484 0.22 49.00 6.06
C TYR A 484 1.19 50.15 5.77
N THR A 485 1.77 50.74 6.82
CA THR A 485 2.87 51.71 6.66
C THR A 485 4.13 51.13 7.26
N GLY A 486 5.08 50.73 6.42
CA GLY A 486 6.35 50.11 6.83
C GLY A 486 7.55 50.88 6.29
N ARG A 487 8.58 51.07 7.13
CA ARG A 487 9.82 51.78 6.75
C ARG A 487 9.58 53.13 6.05
N GLY A 488 8.54 53.87 6.48
CA GLY A 488 8.19 55.19 5.95
C GLY A 488 7.45 55.18 4.61
N LYS A 489 7.06 54.01 4.07
CA LYS A 489 6.23 53.87 2.87
C LYS A 489 4.84 53.35 3.24
N PHE A 490 3.82 53.98 2.67
CA PHE A 490 2.43 53.52 2.75
C PHE A 490 2.18 52.50 1.65
N HIS A 491 1.60 51.37 2.04
CA HIS A 491 1.21 50.26 1.19
C HIS A 491 -0.29 50.00 1.38
N PRO A 492 -1.15 50.31 0.39
CA PRO A 492 -2.58 50.03 0.50
C PRO A 492 -2.87 48.51 0.46
N LYS A 493 -4.00 48.13 1.06
CA LYS A 493 -4.55 46.77 0.92
C LYS A 493 -4.63 46.37 -0.57
N GLY A 494 -4.17 45.16 -0.87
CA GLY A 494 -4.18 44.58 -2.22
C GLY A 494 -2.95 44.87 -3.07
N GLU A 495 -2.06 45.78 -2.65
CA GLU A 495 -0.79 46.01 -3.35
C GLU A 495 0.05 44.72 -3.36
N LEU A 496 0.60 44.38 -4.54
CA LEU A 496 1.52 43.26 -4.70
C LEU A 496 2.79 43.48 -3.86
N LYS A 497 3.16 42.45 -3.12
CA LYS A 497 4.32 42.44 -2.23
C LYS A 497 5.41 41.52 -2.75
N ASP A 498 5.03 40.38 -3.32
CA ASP A 498 5.93 39.36 -3.86
C ASP A 498 5.18 38.47 -4.85
N PHE A 499 5.87 37.85 -5.79
CA PHE A 499 5.28 36.85 -6.68
C PHE A 499 6.32 35.81 -7.11
N SER A 500 5.90 34.71 -7.71
CA SER A 500 6.82 33.70 -8.28
C SER A 500 6.12 32.94 -9.40
N ASN A 501 6.87 32.58 -10.43
CA ASN A 501 6.44 31.54 -11.37
C ASN A 501 7.48 30.43 -11.33
N ASP A 502 7.03 29.23 -11.00
CA ASP A 502 7.88 28.07 -10.79
C ASP A 502 7.35 26.90 -11.61
N GLU A 503 8.23 26.27 -12.39
CA GLU A 503 7.92 25.13 -13.24
C GLU A 503 8.96 24.03 -13.02
N ARG A 504 8.49 22.79 -12.97
CA ARG A 504 9.29 21.58 -12.92
C ARG A 504 8.83 20.63 -14.01
N GLU A 505 9.76 20.22 -14.86
CA GLU A 505 9.56 19.10 -15.76
C GLU A 505 10.37 17.88 -15.28
N THR A 506 9.83 16.69 -15.43
CA THR A 506 10.51 15.44 -15.06
C THR A 506 10.28 14.40 -16.15
N THR A 507 11.37 13.90 -16.72
CA THR A 507 11.38 12.79 -17.69
C THR A 507 12.10 11.60 -17.07
N VAL A 508 11.45 10.44 -17.08
CA VAL A 508 12.04 9.20 -16.57
C VAL A 508 11.84 8.09 -17.58
N VAL A 509 12.90 7.32 -17.81
CA VAL A 509 12.86 6.04 -18.51
C VAL A 509 13.51 5.00 -17.61
N GLU A 510 12.79 3.93 -17.31
CA GLU A 510 13.29 2.85 -16.47
C GLU A 510 12.88 1.48 -17.03
N ALA A 511 13.71 0.48 -16.78
CA ALA A 511 13.38 -0.90 -17.10
C ALA A 511 14.03 -1.84 -16.08
N SER A 512 13.34 -2.93 -15.77
CA SER A 512 13.92 -4.04 -15.05
C SER A 512 13.41 -5.38 -15.55
N ALA A 513 14.17 -6.43 -15.34
CA ALA A 513 13.80 -7.78 -15.70
C ALA A 513 14.32 -8.76 -14.66
N SER A 514 13.54 -9.80 -14.38
CA SER A 514 13.86 -10.80 -13.37
C SER A 514 13.88 -12.21 -13.94
N LYS A 515 14.84 -13.02 -13.53
CA LYS A 515 14.94 -14.41 -13.98
C LYS A 515 15.29 -15.34 -12.83
N VAL A 516 14.55 -16.44 -12.74
CA VAL A 516 14.89 -17.54 -11.82
C VAL A 516 15.98 -18.39 -12.45
N LEU A 517 17.09 -18.56 -11.74
CA LEU A 517 18.24 -19.39 -12.07
C LEU A 517 18.45 -20.45 -10.99
N MET A 518 18.82 -21.66 -11.42
CA MET A 518 19.17 -22.77 -10.52
C MET A 518 18.09 -23.11 -9.46
N GLU A 519 16.82 -22.76 -9.73
CA GLU A 519 15.65 -22.94 -8.86
C GLU A 519 15.67 -22.21 -7.50
N SER A 520 16.82 -21.67 -7.07
CA SER A 520 16.99 -20.98 -5.79
C SER A 520 17.30 -19.49 -5.87
N HIS A 521 17.71 -18.98 -7.04
CA HIS A 521 18.11 -17.59 -7.23
C HIS A 521 17.12 -16.89 -8.14
N ARG A 522 16.54 -15.77 -7.72
CA ARG A 522 15.88 -14.84 -8.65
C ARG A 522 16.74 -13.60 -8.82
N ILE A 523 17.37 -13.48 -9.98
CA ILE A 523 18.20 -12.32 -10.29
C ILE A 523 17.35 -11.26 -10.98
N THR A 524 17.35 -10.06 -10.42
CA THR A 524 16.70 -8.87 -11.00
C THR A 524 17.78 -7.86 -11.39
N LEU A 525 17.77 -7.46 -12.66
CA LEU A 525 18.61 -6.39 -13.18
C LEU A 525 17.70 -5.26 -13.66
N GLY A 526 18.05 -4.02 -13.35
CA GLY A 526 17.35 -2.88 -13.90
C GLY A 526 18.20 -1.63 -13.92
N GLY A 527 17.65 -0.60 -14.54
CA GLY A 527 18.28 0.71 -14.62
C GLY A 527 17.27 1.78 -14.97
N ASP A 528 17.66 3.02 -14.73
CA ASP A 528 16.85 4.18 -15.00
C ASP A 528 17.71 5.36 -15.45
N TRP A 529 17.10 6.21 -16.24
CA TRP A 529 17.59 7.54 -16.57
C TRP A 529 16.51 8.54 -16.18
N ARG A 530 16.92 9.58 -15.46
CA ARG A 530 16.06 10.69 -15.05
C ARG A 530 16.68 11.99 -15.51
N LYS A 531 15.87 12.86 -16.12
CA LYS A 531 16.20 14.26 -16.39
C LYS A 531 15.11 15.15 -15.82
N GLU A 532 15.52 16.25 -15.20
CA GLU A 532 14.61 17.25 -14.65
C GLU A 532 14.98 18.64 -15.19
N LEU A 533 14.00 19.53 -15.25
CA LEU A 533 14.19 20.96 -15.47
C LEU A 533 13.46 21.68 -14.35
N PHE A 534 14.13 22.65 -13.75
CA PHE A 534 13.58 23.55 -12.74
C PHE A 534 13.71 24.98 -13.22
N HIS A 535 12.62 25.53 -13.77
CA HIS A 535 12.53 26.92 -14.18
C HIS A 535 11.88 27.71 -13.05
N SER A 536 12.62 28.57 -12.35
CA SER A 536 12.08 29.24 -11.15
C SER A 536 12.55 30.66 -11.00
N ALA A 537 11.60 31.55 -10.67
CA ALA A 537 11.87 32.93 -10.29
C ALA A 537 12.61 33.06 -8.93
N ARG A 538 12.86 31.93 -8.24
CA ARG A 538 13.61 31.87 -6.98
C ARG A 538 14.97 31.20 -7.13
N ASN A 539 15.30 30.68 -8.30
CA ASN A 539 16.61 30.08 -8.54
C ASN A 539 17.63 31.15 -8.94
N SER A 540 18.85 30.97 -8.44
CA SER A 540 20.00 31.85 -8.70
C SER A 540 21.21 31.10 -9.27
N THR A 541 20.98 30.08 -10.11
CA THR A 541 22.05 29.36 -10.85
C THR A 541 22.76 30.27 -11.84
N GLY A 542 22.02 31.20 -12.46
CA GLY A 542 22.51 32.02 -13.57
C GLY A 542 22.42 31.36 -14.95
N ASP A 543 21.96 30.11 -15.03
CA ASP A 543 21.73 29.39 -16.29
C ASP A 543 20.39 29.79 -16.90
N ASN A 544 20.36 30.05 -18.21
CA ASN A 544 19.17 30.56 -18.92
C ASN A 544 18.41 31.66 -18.14
N PRO A 545 19.08 32.75 -17.73
CA PRO A 545 18.50 33.70 -16.81
C PRO A 545 17.33 34.44 -17.45
N PHE A 546 16.28 34.66 -16.66
CA PHE A 546 15.09 35.39 -17.09
C PHE A 546 14.70 36.46 -16.06
N THR A 547 13.80 37.35 -16.46
CA THR A 547 13.33 38.43 -15.62
C THR A 547 11.82 38.57 -15.78
N LEU A 548 11.12 38.60 -14.65
CA LEU A 548 9.69 38.81 -14.59
C LEU A 548 9.42 40.15 -13.91
N THR A 549 8.51 40.95 -14.48
CA THR A 549 8.05 42.19 -13.87
C THR A 549 6.53 42.18 -13.78
N ARG A 550 5.98 42.27 -12.56
CA ARG A 550 4.54 42.36 -12.28
C ARG A 550 4.31 43.52 -11.32
N GLU A 551 3.39 44.44 -11.68
CA GLU A 551 3.05 45.63 -10.87
C GLU A 551 4.25 46.46 -10.36
N GLY A 552 5.35 46.50 -11.13
CA GLY A 552 6.56 47.24 -10.76
C GLY A 552 7.56 46.49 -9.87
N ILE A 553 7.21 45.29 -9.39
CA ILE A 553 8.14 44.36 -8.74
C ILE A 553 8.84 43.57 -9.83
N THR A 554 10.18 43.49 -9.76
CA THR A 554 11.00 42.75 -10.72
C THR A 554 11.78 41.66 -10.00
N ILE A 555 11.64 40.42 -10.48
CA ILE A 555 12.31 39.23 -9.93
C ILE A 555 13.14 38.60 -11.05
N LYS A 556 14.32 38.11 -10.70
CA LYS A 556 15.20 37.38 -11.61
C LYS A 556 15.17 35.91 -11.23
N GLY A 557 15.04 35.06 -12.23
CA GLY A 557 15.11 33.62 -12.07
C GLY A 557 16.11 33.01 -13.04
N SER A 558 16.31 31.71 -12.90
CA SER A 558 17.19 30.92 -13.76
C SER A 558 16.77 29.46 -13.76
N ASP A 559 17.30 28.69 -14.70
CA ASP A 559 17.00 27.27 -14.86
C ASP A 559 18.01 26.39 -14.10
N TYR A 560 17.61 25.19 -13.72
CA TYR A 560 18.50 24.13 -13.25
C TYR A 560 18.07 22.80 -13.88
N GLU A 561 18.98 22.08 -14.55
CA GLU A 561 18.65 20.88 -15.34
C GLU A 561 19.46 19.64 -14.93
N PRO A 562 19.19 19.03 -13.75
CA PRO A 562 19.93 17.85 -13.33
C PRO A 562 19.52 16.62 -14.13
N SER A 563 20.48 15.72 -14.32
CA SER A 563 20.27 14.39 -14.93
C SER A 563 21.06 13.32 -14.18
N ALA A 564 20.55 12.09 -14.20
CA ALA A 564 21.18 10.95 -13.55
C ALA A 564 20.94 9.65 -14.33
N TYR A 565 21.96 8.80 -14.37
CA TYR A 565 21.91 7.44 -14.89
C TYR A 565 22.17 6.42 -13.79
N SER A 566 21.42 5.33 -13.82
CA SER A 566 21.46 4.37 -12.72
C SER A 566 21.36 2.93 -13.20
N LEU A 567 22.04 2.04 -12.50
CA LEU A 567 21.97 0.59 -12.71
C LEU A 567 21.90 -0.12 -11.36
N PHE A 568 21.02 -1.10 -11.24
CA PHE A 568 20.90 -1.92 -10.05
C PHE A 568 20.83 -3.42 -10.37
N LEU A 569 21.31 -4.21 -9.43
CA LEU A 569 21.28 -5.68 -9.43
C LEU A 569 20.84 -6.17 -8.06
N GLN A 570 19.94 -7.16 -8.04
CA GLN A 570 19.49 -7.84 -6.84
C GLN A 570 19.40 -9.35 -7.10
N ASP A 571 19.65 -10.15 -6.07
CA ASP A 571 19.40 -11.59 -6.10
C ASP A 571 18.48 -11.97 -4.93
N GLU A 572 17.38 -12.65 -5.19
CA GLU A 572 16.53 -13.26 -4.16
C GLU A 572 16.92 -14.73 -4.03
N TRP A 573 17.74 -15.03 -3.02
CA TRP A 573 18.33 -16.33 -2.82
C TRP A 573 17.62 -17.13 -1.72
N PHE A 574 16.86 -18.14 -2.13
CA PHE A 574 16.23 -19.10 -1.24
C PHE A 574 17.16 -20.28 -0.93
N ILE A 575 17.56 -20.41 0.33
CA ILE A 575 18.32 -21.56 0.83
C ILE A 575 17.35 -22.55 1.46
N GLY A 576 16.87 -23.49 0.63
CA GLY A 576 15.75 -24.37 0.98
C GLY A 576 14.49 -23.57 1.27
N ASN A 577 13.70 -24.00 2.26
CA ASN A 577 12.43 -23.34 2.62
C ASN A 577 12.53 -22.56 3.94
N LYS A 578 13.74 -22.29 4.42
CA LYS A 578 13.98 -21.74 5.77
C LYS A 578 14.63 -20.37 5.76
N LEU A 579 15.34 -20.00 4.71
CA LEU A 579 16.13 -18.78 4.69
C LEU A 579 16.05 -18.13 3.30
N LEU A 580 15.65 -16.87 3.27
CA LEU A 580 15.74 -15.99 2.11
C LEU A 580 16.80 -14.93 2.39
N ILE A 581 17.73 -14.76 1.46
CA ILE A 581 18.76 -13.72 1.51
C ILE A 581 18.62 -12.87 0.25
N ILE A 582 18.60 -11.55 0.41
CA ILE A 582 18.44 -10.59 -0.67
C ILE A 582 19.59 -9.58 -0.66
N PRO A 583 20.76 -9.91 -1.21
CA PRO A 583 21.77 -8.90 -1.53
C PRO A 583 21.31 -8.05 -2.72
N GLY A 584 21.61 -6.76 -2.67
CA GLY A 584 21.40 -5.84 -3.78
C GLY A 584 22.44 -4.74 -3.81
N VAL A 585 22.68 -4.18 -4.99
CA VAL A 585 23.56 -3.03 -5.18
C VAL A 585 23.03 -2.15 -6.29
N ARG A 586 23.19 -0.85 -6.12
CA ARG A 586 22.88 0.16 -7.13
C ARG A 586 24.04 1.12 -7.27
N TYR A 587 24.31 1.51 -8.51
CA TYR A 587 25.23 2.57 -8.87
C TYR A 587 24.44 3.70 -9.52
N ASP A 588 24.56 4.90 -8.96
CA ASP A 588 23.97 6.13 -9.48
C ASP A 588 25.09 7.07 -9.94
N LYS A 589 24.91 7.66 -11.13
CA LYS A 589 25.78 8.68 -11.70
C LYS A 589 24.95 9.95 -11.98
N PRO A 590 24.76 10.82 -10.98
CA PRO A 590 24.23 12.16 -11.20
C PRO A 590 25.27 13.06 -11.89
N ASP A 591 24.81 14.05 -12.66
CA ASP A 591 25.70 14.97 -13.38
C ASP A 591 26.36 16.03 -12.47
N ASP A 592 25.66 16.45 -11.41
CA ASP A 592 26.08 17.55 -10.52
C ASP A 592 26.76 17.09 -9.22
N PHE A 593 26.81 15.78 -8.95
CA PHE A 593 27.34 15.21 -7.72
C PHE A 593 28.26 14.03 -8.00
N ASP A 594 29.00 13.61 -6.98
CA ASP A 594 29.81 12.40 -7.06
C ASP A 594 28.95 11.14 -7.28
N ASN A 595 29.57 10.12 -7.87
CA ASN A 595 28.90 8.84 -8.10
C ASN A 595 28.63 8.14 -6.78
N GLU A 596 27.48 7.49 -6.69
CA GLU A 596 27.01 6.88 -5.44
C GLU A 596 26.80 5.37 -5.60
N LEU A 597 27.16 4.60 -4.58
CA LEU A 597 27.01 3.15 -4.55
C LEU A 597 26.19 2.75 -3.32
N SER A 598 24.96 2.30 -3.54
CA SER A 598 24.01 1.94 -2.48
C SER A 598 23.85 0.41 -2.34
N PRO A 599 24.72 -0.30 -1.59
CA PRO A 599 24.53 -1.71 -1.28
C PRO A 599 23.46 -1.94 -0.21
N LYS A 600 22.80 -3.11 -0.27
CA LYS A 600 21.93 -3.62 0.79
C LYS A 600 22.04 -5.13 0.93
N ILE A 601 21.65 -5.63 2.09
CA ILE A 601 21.37 -7.04 2.33
C ILE A 601 20.17 -7.20 3.26
N GLY A 602 19.19 -7.98 2.82
CA GLY A 602 18.06 -8.40 3.64
C GLY A 602 18.07 -9.90 3.88
N ILE A 603 17.63 -10.33 5.06
CA ILE A 603 17.57 -11.74 5.45
C ILE A 603 16.22 -12.01 6.10
N THR A 604 15.49 -13.03 5.63
CA THR A 604 14.30 -13.58 6.29
C THR A 604 14.59 -15.01 6.70
N TRP A 605 14.58 -15.27 8.01
CA TRP A 605 14.68 -16.61 8.58
C TRP A 605 13.30 -17.10 9.02
N PHE A 606 12.77 -18.09 8.30
CA PHE A 606 11.51 -18.76 8.61
C PHE A 606 11.72 -19.80 9.71
N VAL A 607 11.68 -19.37 10.96
CA VAL A 607 11.83 -20.23 12.14
C VAL A 607 10.70 -21.27 12.21
N HIS A 608 9.49 -20.84 11.85
CA HIS A 608 8.27 -21.64 11.77
C HIS A 608 7.37 -21.06 10.65
N PRO A 609 6.42 -21.82 10.06
CA PRO A 609 5.49 -21.26 9.06
C PRO A 609 4.68 -20.03 9.50
N GLN A 610 4.63 -19.76 10.81
CA GLN A 610 3.90 -18.67 11.45
C GLN A 610 4.82 -17.66 12.15
N PHE A 611 6.13 -17.88 12.17
CA PHE A 611 7.07 -17.03 12.89
C PHE A 611 8.36 -16.87 12.09
N ARG A 612 8.77 -15.62 11.91
CA ARG A 612 9.94 -15.26 11.12
C ARG A 612 10.74 -14.16 11.81
N VAL A 613 12.04 -14.23 11.59
CA VAL A 613 12.99 -13.19 11.98
C VAL A 613 13.50 -12.54 10.70
N LYS A 614 13.46 -11.21 10.65
CA LYS A 614 13.97 -10.42 9.54
C LYS A 614 15.12 -9.57 10.01
N ALA A 615 16.13 -9.40 9.17
CA ALA A 615 17.24 -8.49 9.41
C ALA A 615 17.59 -7.76 8.13
N ASN A 616 17.83 -6.46 8.20
CA ASN A 616 18.18 -5.64 7.04
C ASN A 616 19.35 -4.72 7.36
N TYR A 617 20.18 -4.52 6.35
CA TYR A 617 21.17 -3.46 6.28
C TYR A 617 21.10 -2.80 4.90
N GLY A 618 21.23 -1.48 4.85
CA GLY A 618 21.36 -0.76 3.59
C GLY A 618 22.06 0.58 3.75
N HIS A 619 22.87 0.92 2.74
CA HIS A 619 23.38 2.26 2.53
C HIS A 619 22.44 3.01 1.58
N SER A 620 22.16 4.28 1.86
CA SER A 620 21.22 5.10 1.09
C SER A 620 21.69 6.55 1.03
N TYR A 621 21.18 7.29 0.06
CA TYR A 621 21.54 8.68 -0.13
C TYR A 621 20.37 9.52 -0.65
N ALA A 622 20.47 10.83 -0.45
CA ALA A 622 19.58 11.82 -1.05
C ALA A 622 20.37 13.02 -1.55
N THR A 623 20.16 13.37 -2.81
CA THR A 623 20.70 14.61 -3.39
C THR A 623 19.99 15.83 -2.80
N PRO A 624 20.69 16.96 -2.61
CA PRO A 624 20.08 18.21 -2.18
C PRO A 624 18.91 18.60 -3.09
N ALA A 625 17.87 19.20 -2.52
CA ALA A 625 16.79 19.77 -3.30
C ALA A 625 17.25 21.06 -4.00
N THR A 626 16.68 21.38 -5.16
CA THR A 626 16.98 22.62 -5.92
C THR A 626 16.86 23.88 -5.05
N GLY A 627 15.82 23.92 -4.20
CA GLY A 627 15.63 25.02 -3.26
C GLY A 627 16.63 25.09 -2.09
N GLN A 628 17.46 24.06 -1.88
CA GLN A 628 18.59 24.09 -0.95
C GLN A 628 19.87 24.58 -1.64
N LEU A 629 20.03 24.29 -2.93
CA LEU A 629 21.21 24.69 -3.72
C LEU A 629 21.15 26.15 -4.18
N TYR A 630 20.00 26.59 -4.71
CA TYR A 630 19.96 27.81 -5.53
C TYR A 630 18.85 28.80 -5.16
N LYS A 631 18.14 28.59 -4.05
CA LYS A 631 17.06 29.51 -3.63
C LYS A 631 17.60 30.88 -3.27
N ASP A 632 16.98 31.93 -3.77
CA ASP A 632 17.16 33.30 -3.27
C ASP A 632 15.78 33.89 -2.95
N TRP A 633 15.42 33.90 -1.66
CA TRP A 633 14.05 34.20 -1.24
C TRP A 633 13.97 35.09 0.00
N TYR A 634 13.15 36.15 -0.11
CA TYR A 634 12.82 37.04 1.00
C TYR A 634 11.46 36.67 1.62
N GLY A 635 11.52 35.95 2.74
CA GLY A 635 10.34 35.51 3.47
C GLY A 635 9.76 36.55 4.44
N MET A 636 8.47 36.36 4.77
CA MET A 636 7.74 37.10 5.82
C MET A 636 7.86 38.63 5.69
N GLY A 637 7.76 39.13 4.44
CA GLY A 637 7.91 40.55 4.13
C GLY A 637 9.35 41.06 4.23
N GLY A 638 10.34 40.23 3.90
CA GLY A 638 11.75 40.62 3.95
C GLY A 638 12.28 40.74 5.38
N LYS A 639 11.80 39.86 6.28
CA LYS A 639 12.38 39.66 7.63
C LYS A 639 13.32 38.47 7.66
N TYR A 640 13.17 37.54 6.73
CA TYR A 640 14.09 36.43 6.51
C TYR A 640 14.59 36.48 5.07
N HIS A 641 15.86 36.17 4.89
CA HIS A 641 16.48 35.98 3.60
C HIS A 641 17.10 34.58 3.60
N ILE A 642 16.53 33.67 2.82
CA ILE A 642 17.02 32.30 2.69
C ILE A 642 17.80 32.24 1.39
N ILE A 643 19.08 31.87 1.50
CA ILE A 643 20.01 31.74 0.39
C ILE A 643 20.39 30.26 0.27
N GLY A 644 20.36 29.75 -0.96
CA GLY A 644 20.82 28.42 -1.30
C GLY A 644 22.34 28.29 -1.22
N ASN A 645 22.82 27.08 -1.04
CA ASN A 645 24.22 26.75 -1.02
C ASN A 645 24.56 25.74 -2.13
N PRO A 646 25.18 26.19 -3.23
CA PRO A 646 25.62 25.30 -4.31
C PRO A 646 26.69 24.28 -3.89
N ASP A 647 27.36 24.50 -2.76
CA ASP A 647 28.44 23.64 -2.25
C ASP A 647 27.92 22.48 -1.35
N LEU A 648 26.59 22.25 -1.33
CA LEU A 648 26.02 21.14 -0.55
C LEU A 648 26.39 19.78 -1.14
N GLU A 649 26.74 18.86 -0.26
CA GLU A 649 26.95 17.46 -0.61
C GLU A 649 25.65 16.65 -0.38
N PRO A 650 25.46 15.50 -1.07
CA PRO A 650 24.37 14.58 -0.79
C PRO A 650 24.37 14.07 0.66
N GLU A 651 23.17 13.94 1.24
CA GLU A 651 22.98 13.29 2.53
C GLU A 651 23.13 11.78 2.36
N THR A 652 23.81 11.09 3.27
CA THR A 652 23.94 9.62 3.23
C THR A 652 23.45 8.99 4.53
N SER A 653 23.09 7.71 4.49
CA SER A 653 22.70 6.98 5.70
C SER A 653 23.00 5.49 5.63
N ASN A 654 23.46 4.96 6.76
CA ASN A 654 23.59 3.54 7.01
C ASN A 654 22.49 3.10 7.99
N SER A 655 21.60 2.25 7.50
CA SER A 655 20.40 1.81 8.23
C SER A 655 20.47 0.33 8.56
N TYR A 656 20.11 -0.01 9.80
CA TYR A 656 20.06 -1.37 10.34
C TYR A 656 18.68 -1.65 10.92
N GLU A 657 18.15 -2.84 10.67
CA GLU A 657 16.88 -3.29 11.24
C GLU A 657 16.94 -4.76 11.64
N ILE A 658 16.31 -5.09 12.76
CA ILE A 658 15.90 -6.46 13.09
C ILE A 658 14.43 -6.48 13.45
N ALA A 659 13.68 -7.43 12.91
CA ALA A 659 12.26 -7.57 13.16
C ALA A 659 11.84 -9.01 13.45
N LEU A 660 10.84 -9.15 14.30
CA LEU A 660 10.15 -10.38 14.64
C LEU A 660 8.71 -10.25 14.15
N GLU A 661 8.24 -11.21 13.36
CA GLU A 661 6.88 -11.21 12.82
C GLU A 661 6.24 -12.59 13.00
N GLY A 662 4.92 -12.59 13.22
CA GLY A 662 4.18 -13.85 13.20
C GLY A 662 2.67 -13.73 13.33
N GLU A 663 1.99 -14.79 12.88
CA GLU A 663 0.54 -14.89 12.79
C GLU A 663 0.05 -16.21 13.40
N MET A 664 -0.76 -16.14 14.46
CA MET A 664 -1.32 -17.28 15.15
C MET A 664 -2.85 -17.22 15.21
N GLY A 665 -3.50 -17.81 14.21
CA GLY A 665 -4.96 -17.90 14.13
C GLY A 665 -5.59 -16.55 13.85
N ARG A 666 -6.17 -15.90 14.86
CA ARG A 666 -6.78 -14.57 14.75
C ARG A 666 -5.86 -13.43 15.18
N LEU A 667 -4.66 -13.76 15.66
CA LEU A 667 -3.67 -12.81 16.14
C LEU A 667 -2.53 -12.69 15.13
N GLY A 668 -2.13 -11.48 14.80
CA GLY A 668 -0.87 -11.17 14.13
C GLY A 668 -0.10 -10.11 14.91
N GLY A 669 1.20 -10.04 14.68
CA GLY A 669 2.02 -9.00 15.26
C GLY A 669 3.41 -8.90 14.66
N ARG A 670 4.00 -7.73 14.85
CA ARG A 670 5.33 -7.36 14.41
C ARG A 670 6.02 -6.54 15.49
N MET A 671 7.30 -6.79 15.69
CA MET A 671 8.17 -5.96 16.52
C MET A 671 9.45 -5.72 15.75
N ALA A 672 9.78 -4.46 15.50
CA ALA A 672 10.99 -4.06 14.78
C ALA A 672 11.82 -3.10 15.63
N PHE A 673 13.14 -3.24 15.54
CA PHE A 673 14.12 -2.33 16.13
C PHE A 673 15.00 -1.82 14.99
N PHE A 674 15.23 -0.52 14.97
CA PHE A 674 16.01 0.12 13.92
C PHE A 674 17.02 1.10 14.48
N HIS A 675 18.11 1.27 13.74
CA HIS A 675 19.18 2.24 14.00
C HIS A 675 19.63 2.80 12.65
N ASN A 676 19.70 4.12 12.53
CA ASN A 676 20.16 4.81 11.35
C ASN A 676 21.21 5.84 11.75
N ASP A 677 22.38 5.75 11.13
CA ASP A 677 23.39 6.78 11.16
C ASP A 677 23.22 7.60 9.87
N VAL A 678 23.00 8.90 9.98
CA VAL A 678 22.84 9.81 8.85
C VAL A 678 24.03 10.75 8.85
N ASP A 679 24.74 10.82 7.73
CA ASP A 679 25.90 11.70 7.55
C ASP A 679 25.51 12.84 6.59
N ASP A 680 26.17 13.99 6.76
CA ASP A 680 25.99 15.19 5.95
C ASP A 680 24.55 15.73 5.92
N LEU A 681 23.79 15.58 7.01
CA LEU A 681 22.42 16.09 7.13
C LEU A 681 22.36 17.59 6.78
N ILE A 682 21.50 17.93 5.82
CA ILE A 682 21.33 19.31 5.34
C ILE A 682 20.22 19.98 6.14
N ASP A 683 20.59 21.02 6.88
CA ASP A 683 19.65 21.84 7.64
C ASP A 683 20.02 23.34 7.52
N THR A 684 19.15 24.22 8.03
CA THR A 684 19.17 25.66 7.82
C THR A 684 19.83 26.38 9.00
N VAL A 685 20.98 26.99 8.75
CA VAL A 685 21.74 27.75 9.75
C VAL A 685 21.54 29.26 9.58
N LYS A 686 21.35 29.98 10.68
CA LYS A 686 21.31 31.45 10.70
C LYS A 686 22.73 31.99 10.63
N ILE A 687 23.07 32.67 9.53
CA ILE A 687 24.43 33.17 9.26
C ILE A 687 24.61 34.67 9.56
N GLY A 688 23.52 35.41 9.77
CA GLY A 688 23.63 36.81 10.16
C GLY A 688 22.35 37.61 10.01
N LYS A 689 22.51 38.93 9.92
CA LYS A 689 21.43 39.86 9.58
C LYS A 689 21.88 40.81 8.48
N GLU A 690 20.99 41.06 7.53
CA GLU A 690 21.23 41.98 6.43
C GLU A 690 21.27 43.43 6.95
N ALA A 691 22.28 44.19 6.53
CA ALA A 691 22.55 45.53 7.06
C ALA A 691 21.46 46.56 6.69
N GLU A 692 20.89 46.48 5.49
CA GLU A 692 19.91 47.45 5.00
C GLU A 692 18.48 47.16 5.49
N THR A 693 18.10 45.89 5.54
CA THR A 693 16.73 45.47 5.83
C THR A 693 16.55 44.99 7.27
N GLY A 694 17.63 44.58 7.94
CA GLY A 694 17.59 43.87 9.22
C GLY A 694 17.06 42.43 9.10
N ALA A 695 16.90 41.90 7.89
CA ALA A 695 16.44 40.52 7.66
C ALA A 695 17.44 39.51 8.24
N THR A 696 16.96 38.45 8.89
CA THR A 696 17.81 37.35 9.31
C THR A 696 18.20 36.53 8.09
N ILE A 697 19.50 36.45 7.82
CA ILE A 697 20.05 35.68 6.70
C ILE A 697 20.27 34.25 7.18
N SER A 698 19.70 33.30 6.45
CA SER A 698 19.87 31.87 6.70
C SER A 698 20.39 31.18 5.45
N ASN A 699 21.22 30.17 5.65
CA ASN A 699 21.82 29.38 4.58
C ASN A 699 21.69 27.88 4.91
N TYR A 700 21.63 27.03 3.89
CA TYR A 700 21.66 25.59 4.05
C TYR A 700 23.11 25.10 4.18
N THR A 701 23.36 24.21 5.13
CA THR A 701 24.69 23.61 5.33
C THR A 701 24.55 22.12 5.59
N ASN A 702 25.50 21.31 5.16
CA ASN A 702 25.69 19.96 5.71
C ASN A 702 26.21 20.15 7.13
N ILE A 703 25.31 20.09 8.12
CA ILE A 703 25.66 20.54 9.48
C ILE A 703 26.31 19.42 10.28
N ASP A 704 25.74 18.20 10.31
CA ASP A 704 26.30 17.12 11.12
C ASP A 704 25.68 15.72 11.01
N GLU A 705 26.38 14.73 11.59
CA GLU A 705 25.88 13.36 11.75
C GLU A 705 24.65 13.30 12.69
N ALA A 706 23.56 12.69 12.26
CA ALA A 706 22.41 12.41 13.10
C ALA A 706 22.33 10.91 13.46
N GLU A 707 21.89 10.62 14.68
CA GLU A 707 21.54 9.26 15.11
C GLU A 707 20.02 9.15 15.24
N ILE A 708 19.42 8.21 14.53
CA ILE A 708 17.99 7.95 14.57
C ILE A 708 17.73 6.48 14.88
N LYS A 709 17.28 6.19 16.10
CA LYS A 709 17.01 4.82 16.57
C LYS A 709 15.62 4.71 17.16
N GLY A 710 15.07 3.51 17.16
CA GLY A 710 13.72 3.32 17.67
C GLY A 710 13.23 1.89 17.63
N SER A 711 11.98 1.73 18.05
CA SER A 711 11.27 0.46 18.00
C SER A 711 9.82 0.66 17.59
N GLU A 712 9.31 -0.25 16.77
CA GLU A 712 7.92 -0.30 16.34
C GLU A 712 7.31 -1.62 16.79
N VAL A 713 6.12 -1.57 17.37
CA VAL A 713 5.32 -2.75 17.72
C VAL A 713 3.96 -2.60 17.07
N GLU A 714 3.53 -3.61 16.33
CA GLU A 714 2.22 -3.70 15.71
C GLU A 714 1.53 -4.98 16.18
N PHE A 715 0.25 -4.87 16.45
CA PHE A 715 -0.58 -5.94 16.96
C PHE A 715 -1.95 -5.87 16.29
N ASN A 716 -2.42 -6.97 15.72
CA ASN A 716 -3.75 -7.06 15.15
C ASN A 716 -4.45 -8.33 15.63
N VAL A 717 -5.71 -8.20 16.06
CA VAL A 717 -6.50 -9.33 16.55
C VAL A 717 -7.94 -9.26 16.06
N LYS A 718 -8.42 -10.34 15.44
CA LYS A 718 -9.85 -10.55 15.22
C LYS A 718 -10.49 -11.02 16.53
N LEU A 719 -11.11 -10.10 17.28
CA LEU A 719 -11.82 -10.43 18.52
C LEU A 719 -13.05 -11.31 18.22
N HIS A 720 -13.73 -11.04 17.10
CA HIS A 720 -14.83 -11.83 16.55
C HIS A 720 -14.76 -11.81 15.01
N ASN A 721 -15.60 -12.59 14.32
CA ASN A 721 -15.64 -12.57 12.84
C ASN A 721 -16.06 -11.21 12.26
N ASN A 722 -16.67 -10.36 13.07
CA ASN A 722 -17.14 -9.03 12.71
C ASN A 722 -16.46 -7.92 13.51
N LEU A 723 -15.44 -8.22 14.32
CA LEU A 723 -14.78 -7.25 15.18
C LEU A 723 -13.26 -7.45 15.15
N THR A 724 -12.55 -6.48 14.61
CA THR A 724 -11.09 -6.46 14.52
C THR A 724 -10.55 -5.31 15.37
N PHE A 725 -9.51 -5.58 16.15
CA PHE A 725 -8.78 -4.59 16.91
C PHE A 725 -7.32 -4.56 16.43
N GLU A 726 -6.79 -3.37 16.22
CA GLU A 726 -5.40 -3.13 15.83
C GLU A 726 -4.79 -2.10 16.76
N ALA A 727 -3.52 -2.28 17.11
CA ALA A 727 -2.76 -1.35 17.93
C ALA A 727 -1.33 -1.26 17.43
N GLY A 728 -0.77 -0.06 17.49
CA GLY A 728 0.61 0.24 17.15
C GLY A 728 1.28 1.06 18.24
N TYR A 729 2.58 0.86 18.44
CA TYR A 729 3.43 1.73 19.25
C TYR A 729 4.74 1.98 18.53
N ALA A 730 5.11 3.24 18.39
CA ALA A 730 6.38 3.67 17.85
C ALA A 730 7.14 4.50 18.90
N TYR A 731 8.34 4.05 19.23
CA TYR A 731 9.33 4.79 20.00
C TYR A 731 10.42 5.30 19.06
N LEU A 732 10.78 6.57 19.19
CA LEU A 732 11.78 7.25 18.36
C LEU A 732 12.70 8.10 19.22
N ASP A 733 14.01 7.92 19.04
CA ASP A 733 15.05 8.78 19.59
C ASP A 733 15.91 9.27 18.43
N ALA A 734 15.81 10.58 18.15
CA ALA A 734 16.44 11.23 17.02
C ALA A 734 17.23 12.44 17.53
N ILE A 735 18.55 12.38 17.40
CA ILE A 735 19.47 13.38 17.95
C ILE A 735 20.52 13.80 16.92
N ASP A 736 21.00 15.03 17.05
CA ASP A 736 22.25 15.49 16.45
C ASP A 736 23.43 14.94 17.30
N LYS A 737 24.36 14.21 16.68
CA LYS A 737 25.47 13.57 17.39
C LYS A 737 26.52 14.54 17.91
N LYS A 738 26.66 15.74 17.32
CA LYS A 738 27.62 16.74 17.79
C LYS A 738 27.07 17.58 18.94
N THR A 739 25.79 17.93 18.90
CA THR A 739 25.18 18.79 19.93
C THR A 739 24.50 18.02 21.05
N ASP A 740 24.19 16.73 20.84
CA ASP A 740 23.35 15.91 21.74
C ASP A 740 21.94 16.51 21.95
N GLU A 741 21.51 17.38 21.02
CA GLU A 741 20.16 17.96 21.01
C GLU A 741 19.21 17.08 20.20
N ARG A 742 17.96 16.97 20.67
CA ARG A 742 16.89 16.28 19.96
C ARG A 742 16.51 17.03 18.69
N LEU A 743 16.32 16.30 17.61
CA LEU A 743 15.74 16.85 16.39
C LEU A 743 14.26 17.22 16.62
N GLU A 744 13.86 18.42 16.21
CA GLU A 744 12.48 18.91 16.38
C GLU A 744 11.47 18.18 15.47
N GLN A 745 10.18 18.38 15.74
CA GLN A 745 9.02 17.90 14.96
C GLN A 745 8.93 16.38 14.81
N ARG A 746 9.53 15.66 15.76
CA ARG A 746 9.57 14.20 15.82
C ARG A 746 9.07 13.76 17.21
N PRO A 747 7.90 13.10 17.30
CA PRO A 747 7.42 12.59 18.58
C PRO A 747 8.29 11.44 19.07
N LYS A 748 8.60 11.39 20.37
CA LYS A 748 9.29 10.21 20.93
C LYS A 748 8.39 9.01 21.01
N ASN A 749 7.11 9.22 21.29
CA ASN A 749 6.15 8.16 21.52
C ASN A 749 4.89 8.43 20.70
N LYS A 750 4.50 7.46 19.89
CA LYS A 750 3.21 7.45 19.19
C LYS A 750 2.53 6.11 19.40
N VAL A 751 1.32 6.12 19.96
CA VAL A 751 0.45 4.95 20.09
C VAL A 751 -0.70 5.13 19.11
N THR A 752 -1.03 4.12 18.33
CA THR A 752 -2.23 4.09 17.48
C THR A 752 -3.12 2.94 17.91
N ALA A 753 -4.44 3.13 17.83
CA ALA A 753 -5.41 2.07 18.11
C ALA A 753 -6.59 2.19 17.15
N LYS A 754 -7.07 1.05 16.64
CA LYS A 754 -8.18 0.97 15.68
C LYS A 754 -9.11 -0.18 16.07
N LEU A 755 -10.40 0.03 15.95
CA LEU A 755 -11.44 -0.95 16.20
C LEU A 755 -12.45 -0.89 15.06
N PHE A 756 -12.54 -1.98 14.30
CA PHE A 756 -13.42 -2.11 13.15
C PHE A 756 -14.51 -3.13 13.44
N TYR A 757 -15.76 -2.72 13.34
CA TYR A 757 -16.92 -3.59 13.50
C TYR A 757 -17.78 -3.60 12.25
N THR A 758 -18.11 -4.78 11.72
CA THR A 758 -18.95 -4.95 10.51
C THR A 758 -20.13 -5.85 10.78
N ASN A 759 -21.35 -5.32 10.73
CA ASN A 759 -22.57 -6.12 10.82
C ASN A 759 -23.15 -6.38 9.42
N GLU A 760 -22.98 -7.61 8.92
CA GLU A 760 -23.48 -8.02 7.61
C GLU A 760 -25.01 -8.15 7.57
N ASP A 761 -25.64 -8.63 8.64
CA ASP A 761 -27.11 -8.82 8.70
C ASP A 761 -27.87 -7.50 8.49
N TYR A 762 -27.30 -6.42 8.98
CA TYR A 762 -27.84 -5.08 8.87
C TYR A 762 -27.02 -4.18 7.94
N ASN A 763 -26.02 -4.69 7.22
CA ASN A 763 -25.21 -3.92 6.28
C ASN A 763 -24.65 -2.59 6.85
N PHE A 764 -24.08 -2.59 8.06
CA PHE A 764 -23.42 -1.39 8.60
C PHE A 764 -22.05 -1.68 9.20
N ASP A 765 -21.16 -0.70 9.15
CA ASP A 765 -19.87 -0.71 9.84
C ASP A 765 -19.82 0.40 10.90
N VAL A 766 -19.08 0.15 11.97
CA VAL A 766 -18.71 1.12 12.98
C VAL A 766 -17.20 1.05 13.15
N ASN A 767 -16.52 2.18 12.99
CA ASN A 767 -15.07 2.25 13.05
C ASN A 767 -14.66 3.32 14.07
N ILE A 768 -13.78 2.95 14.99
CA ILE A 768 -13.18 3.86 15.97
C ILE A 768 -11.67 3.76 15.79
N TRP A 769 -10.98 4.88 15.67
CA TRP A 769 -9.53 4.88 15.63
C TRP A 769 -8.96 6.15 16.25
N GLY A 770 -7.74 6.09 16.72
CA GLY A 770 -7.10 7.24 17.32
C GLY A 770 -5.61 7.06 17.52
N GLU A 771 -4.98 8.14 17.93
CA GLU A 771 -3.58 8.19 18.30
C GLU A 771 -3.37 8.96 19.60
N TYR A 772 -2.34 8.54 20.33
CA TYR A 772 -1.77 9.29 21.43
C TYR A 772 -0.32 9.60 21.09
N VAL A 773 0.03 10.88 21.15
CA VAL A 773 1.38 11.37 20.88
C VAL A 773 1.92 11.98 22.16
N SER A 774 3.18 11.65 22.50
CA SER A 774 3.89 12.31 23.60
C SER A 774 5.33 12.64 23.29
N ASP A 775 5.82 13.66 23.99
CA ASP A 775 7.11 14.32 23.81
C ASP A 775 7.32 14.79 22.36
N PHE A 776 6.29 15.40 21.76
CA PHE A 776 6.43 16.05 20.46
C PHE A 776 7.17 17.38 20.65
N LEU A 777 8.40 17.47 20.18
CA LEU A 777 9.25 18.65 20.38
C LEU A 777 9.01 19.68 19.27
N GLN A 778 8.56 20.89 19.61
CA GLN A 778 8.47 22.04 18.69
C GLN A 778 8.83 23.33 19.41
N ASP A 779 9.67 24.16 18.79
CA ASP A 779 10.14 25.42 19.38
C ASP A 779 10.71 25.24 20.80
N LYS A 780 11.49 24.16 20.98
CA LYS A 780 12.07 23.73 22.27
C LYS A 780 11.07 23.43 23.40
N LYS A 781 9.80 23.15 23.07
CA LYS A 781 8.77 22.69 24.02
C LYS A 781 8.25 21.31 23.63
N ASP A 782 7.94 20.48 24.62
CA ASP A 782 7.31 19.18 24.42
C ASP A 782 5.78 19.27 24.56
N TYR A 783 5.08 18.64 23.62
CA TYR A 783 3.61 18.55 23.59
C TYR A 783 3.14 17.10 23.65
N ASN A 784 1.96 16.91 24.24
CA ASN A 784 1.27 15.62 24.30
C ASN A 784 -0.19 15.85 23.91
N PHE A 785 -0.74 15.00 23.06
CA PHE A 785 -2.14 15.13 22.63
C PHE A 785 -2.73 13.77 22.28
N THR A 786 -4.06 13.69 22.33
CA THR A 786 -4.81 12.48 21.93
C THR A 786 -5.88 12.85 20.92
N ILE A 787 -5.88 12.17 19.77
CA ILE A 787 -6.92 12.32 18.75
C ILE A 787 -7.69 11.01 18.66
N CYS A 788 -9.02 11.08 18.73
CA CYS A 788 -9.90 9.92 18.59
C CYS A 788 -11.01 10.24 17.59
N ASN A 789 -11.25 9.32 16.67
CA ASN A 789 -12.20 9.47 15.59
C ASN A 789 -13.23 8.33 15.63
N LEU A 790 -14.42 8.62 15.13
CA LEU A 790 -15.52 7.67 15.04
C LEU A 790 -16.20 7.83 13.70
N ASN A 791 -16.52 6.73 13.03
CA ASN A 791 -17.45 6.75 11.92
C ASN A 791 -18.42 5.58 11.93
N ILE A 792 -19.54 5.78 11.26
CA ILE A 792 -20.58 4.78 11.05
C ILE A 792 -20.97 4.83 9.57
N LYS A 793 -20.98 3.67 8.91
CA LYS A 793 -21.31 3.53 7.48
C LYS A 793 -22.44 2.53 7.31
N LYS A 794 -23.45 2.85 6.50
CA LYS A 794 -24.60 2.00 6.19
C LYS A 794 -24.65 1.75 4.70
N ARG A 795 -24.69 0.48 4.29
CA ARG A 795 -24.88 0.04 2.90
C ARG A 795 -26.34 -0.34 2.65
N PHE A 796 -26.88 0.07 1.51
CA PHE A 796 -28.21 -0.27 1.05
C PHE A 796 -28.14 -1.15 -0.20
N LEU A 797 -29.15 -2.01 -0.40
CA LEU A 797 -29.15 -3.04 -1.47
C LEU A 797 -29.14 -2.47 -2.90
N ASN A 798 -29.42 -1.17 -3.07
CA ASN A 798 -29.42 -0.49 -4.36
C ASN A 798 -28.06 0.15 -4.70
N GLY A 799 -26.98 -0.18 -3.98
CA GLY A 799 -25.65 0.40 -4.21
C GLY A 799 -25.44 1.77 -3.56
N VAL A 800 -26.43 2.29 -2.83
CA VAL A 800 -26.28 3.50 -2.01
C VAL A 800 -25.58 3.16 -0.70
N GLU A 801 -24.60 3.96 -0.32
CA GLU A 801 -23.93 3.93 0.97
C GLU A 801 -24.07 5.31 1.60
N VAL A 802 -24.43 5.37 2.88
CA VAL A 802 -24.49 6.62 3.65
C VAL A 802 -23.59 6.46 4.86
N TYR A 803 -22.79 7.46 5.17
CA TYR A 803 -21.90 7.44 6.32
C TYR A 803 -21.90 8.78 7.05
N ALA A 804 -21.60 8.73 8.34
CA ALA A 804 -21.39 9.90 9.17
C ALA A 804 -20.30 9.61 10.20
N GLY A 805 -19.58 10.65 10.62
CA GLY A 805 -18.51 10.51 11.58
C GLY A 805 -18.08 11.82 12.21
N VAL A 806 -17.16 11.69 13.16
CA VAL A 806 -16.53 12.80 13.87
C VAL A 806 -15.04 12.48 13.95
N ASP A 807 -14.22 13.34 13.35
CA ASP A 807 -12.79 13.35 13.61
C ASP A 807 -12.54 14.20 14.88
N ASN A 808 -11.61 13.75 15.73
CA ASN A 808 -11.30 14.35 17.02
C ASN A 808 -12.52 14.54 17.94
N ILE A 809 -13.21 13.45 18.28
CA ILE A 809 -14.44 13.43 19.09
C ILE A 809 -14.31 14.07 20.48
N PHE A 810 -13.10 14.24 21.00
CA PHE A 810 -12.85 14.89 22.29
C PHE A 810 -12.56 16.38 22.17
N ASP A 811 -12.54 16.92 20.94
CA ASP A 811 -12.29 18.33 20.65
C ASP A 811 -10.95 18.81 21.24
N GLU A 812 -9.94 17.94 21.18
CA GLU A 812 -8.58 18.26 21.63
C GLU A 812 -8.01 19.37 20.75
N MET A 813 -7.47 20.43 21.35
CA MET A 813 -6.85 21.54 20.63
C MET A 813 -5.57 21.95 21.32
N GLU A 814 -4.49 22.10 20.56
CA GLU A 814 -3.20 22.56 21.07
C GLU A 814 -2.80 23.86 20.37
N LYS A 815 -2.72 24.96 21.13
CA LYS A 815 -2.58 26.32 20.58
C LYS A 815 -1.28 26.54 19.81
N ASP A 816 -0.22 25.94 20.30
CA ASP A 816 1.10 26.05 19.67
C ASP A 816 1.26 25.04 18.50
N LEU A 817 0.26 24.16 18.27
CA LEU A 817 0.23 23.14 17.20
C LEU A 817 -1.05 23.22 16.35
N HIS A 818 -1.57 24.42 16.08
CA HIS A 818 -2.82 24.60 15.32
C HIS A 818 -2.76 24.09 13.86
N ASP A 819 -1.56 23.85 13.33
CA ASP A 819 -1.33 23.18 12.04
C ASP A 819 -1.46 21.65 12.13
N ARG A 820 -1.67 21.08 13.32
CA ARG A 820 -1.67 19.62 13.55
C ARG A 820 -2.85 19.11 14.35
N VAL A 821 -3.24 19.85 15.39
CA VAL A 821 -4.30 19.44 16.33
C VAL A 821 -5.45 20.43 16.21
N LEU A 822 -6.31 20.16 15.23
CA LEU A 822 -7.55 20.90 14.99
C LEU A 822 -8.70 20.31 15.81
N GLY A 823 -9.66 21.14 16.18
CA GLY A 823 -10.87 20.73 16.91
C GLY A 823 -11.74 19.72 16.17
N ALA A 824 -12.83 19.30 16.81
CA ALA A 824 -13.72 18.27 16.33
C ALA A 824 -14.34 18.63 14.97
N LYS A 825 -14.25 17.70 14.01
CA LYS A 825 -14.79 17.84 12.65
C LYS A 825 -15.86 16.79 12.39
N TYR A 826 -17.10 17.23 12.26
CA TYR A 826 -18.24 16.37 11.95
C TYR A 826 -18.39 16.23 10.44
N TYR A 827 -18.75 15.05 9.96
CA TYR A 827 -19.01 14.85 8.53
C TYR A 827 -20.14 13.87 8.26
N THR A 828 -20.74 14.03 7.09
CA THR A 828 -21.72 13.11 6.52
C THR A 828 -21.44 12.96 5.02
N GLY A 829 -21.73 11.79 4.47
CA GLY A 829 -21.56 11.55 3.05
C GLY A 829 -22.45 10.45 2.51
N ILE A 830 -22.58 10.47 1.19
CA ILE A 830 -23.32 9.49 0.41
C ILE A 830 -22.44 9.03 -0.76
N ASN A 831 -22.44 7.75 -1.04
CA ASN A 831 -21.80 7.17 -2.22
C ASN A 831 -22.82 6.30 -2.95
N TYR A 832 -22.90 6.41 -4.26
CA TYR A 832 -23.73 5.56 -5.09
C TYR A 832 -22.84 4.75 -6.04
N LYS A 833 -22.83 3.43 -5.88
CA LYS A 833 -22.07 2.47 -6.67
C LYS A 833 -22.99 1.75 -7.65
N PHE A 834 -22.60 1.63 -8.92
CA PHE A 834 -23.40 1.01 -9.99
C PHE A 834 -22.58 0.17 -10.98
#